data_AF-A0A427Y823-F1
#
_entry.id   AF-A0A427Y823-F1
#
_cell.length_a   1.000
_cell.length_b   1.000
_cell.length_c   1.000
_cell.angle_alpha   90.00
_cell.angle_beta   90.00
_cell.angle_gamma   90.00
#
_symmetry.space_group_name_H-M   'P 1'
#
loop_
_entity.id
_entity.type
_entity.pdbx_description
1 polymer ?
#
loop_
_entity_poly.entity_id
_entity_poly.type
_entity_poly.pdbx_seq_one_letter_code
_entity_poly.pdbx_strand_id
1 'polypeptide(L)'
;MTDDDFQSLSKGVFVVPFNPDQECSAGPSKPNRPLGELYDSLYERCEQAYNEYEASRTAEQLDDIADWLDRSSAPPILKFTFPIHRLPIAVIQNISASLPPLLSTLPARACTLQGRELGDVALAVRAVSVGFLGEAVVASKKSGRAGIEEVERWWLAQKDQQAQLVPSNVLAEVFYILGLHPDLPIRVLLSVPSISTFLANWTHVEPSMVDLTVMDCGKGRKRAGGINAILRAATGADNGGLRIADELAEDIREQDAATGGGAQVSLKALKWSFLHHSFNSPLSDLAQGDDRAREVHSALNVARADPDSSFARLTEIGPHSDMTSTLDPAPRISILHALAHPDEFDPGVFQIDKQGSLGNEPPAATTSARKACHIDSHQSRNGGSASPPPPNGLPTAGDTDMSDSFSDGKGDLAELQMLFNLWQSAGRSVNLWDWLEGFRSNVLHPSPAVAEVAGVPADQDMAVTEDAAAGGGAVVGKRKRGGPVEKDGEDGADDAEADADEKEDEDKAARLHATFVRFCEEARMLGLPAHDAGPSIAVPRTTRSMLDEIECGTAAEAVLSMRYINSPPGPTFLQRLDEELLAARPHPGGSTLQRGDLLEVVGPSGSGKTSILNFFLLTSLLPSSFRLPPTRTTSPTEIQLGGKSFHAALLHPETHRSPLPTLVRGMRAHITSCVESTLASSLKAIRSDADVARAMEDVVLESLRRLRVIKLKPRYKSWALALRTLHTPPYIPSGHRGRGKERGHRLDLVVCDGLGDGLWPERWAEEERGGRRKGTGKDAGIRAAEDVGMRDVMDGIGRLRKELGAVVVISVQGYWHEKKDNSNETTPFFSPHLPPPFPAPYAQQPSSLTTAASRDPAFWPLTAELTLTGRHRAMQLSASVGLVDALRQAEQHGWEDVQIFDARLRVPDGRGRAGTREGVIWTFGMGPEGIETYVDGS
;
A
#
# COMPACT_ATOMS: atom_id res chain seq x y z
N MET A 1 -0.41 11.07 53.59
CA MET A 1 0.28 10.85 52.32
C MET A 1 1.40 11.86 52.21
N THR A 2 2.53 11.45 51.66
CA THR A 2 3.70 12.26 51.32
C THR A 2 3.76 12.44 49.80
N ASP A 3 4.49 13.43 49.28
CA ASP A 3 4.53 13.68 47.82
C ASP A 3 5.09 12.48 47.02
N ASP A 4 5.89 11.61 47.65
CA ASP A 4 6.34 10.33 47.09
C ASP A 4 5.18 9.36 46.76
N ASP A 5 4.03 9.47 47.43
CA ASP A 5 2.82 8.69 47.12
C ASP A 5 2.24 9.10 45.75
N PHE A 6 2.38 10.38 45.37
CA PHE A 6 1.90 10.92 44.10
C PHE A 6 2.90 10.79 42.94
N GLN A 7 4.19 10.49 43.22
CA GLN A 7 5.13 9.94 42.22
C GLN A 7 4.73 8.54 41.70
N SER A 8 3.54 8.06 42.03
CA SER A 8 2.91 6.89 41.43
C SER A 8 2.75 7.06 39.91
N LEU A 9 1.91 8.00 39.46
CA LEU A 9 1.31 8.00 38.11
C LEU A 9 2.26 8.03 36.91
N SER A 10 3.54 8.39 37.09
CA SER A 10 4.58 8.35 36.05
C SER A 10 5.25 6.97 35.86
N LYS A 11 4.92 5.97 36.69
CA LYS A 11 5.47 4.60 36.61
C LYS A 11 4.62 3.75 35.64
N GLY A 12 5.27 3.04 34.72
CA GLY A 12 4.57 2.37 33.60
C GLY A 12 3.70 1.15 33.95
N VAL A 13 3.74 0.65 35.20
CA VAL A 13 2.90 -0.46 35.70
C VAL A 13 2.60 -0.24 37.17
N PHE A 14 1.33 -0.43 37.56
CA PHE A 14 0.88 -0.48 38.95
C PHE A 14 0.34 -1.86 39.28
N VAL A 15 0.83 -2.44 40.38
CA VAL A 15 0.17 -3.56 41.04
C VAL A 15 -0.53 -2.99 42.27
N VAL A 16 -1.84 -2.78 42.17
CA VAL A 16 -2.68 -2.49 43.33
C VAL A 16 -3.11 -3.85 43.90
N PRO A 17 -2.55 -4.31 45.04
CA PRO A 17 -2.96 -5.59 45.60
C PRO A 17 -4.38 -5.48 46.12
N PHE A 18 -5.29 -6.28 45.54
CA PHE A 18 -6.62 -6.47 46.13
C PHE A 18 -6.45 -7.15 47.49
N ASN A 19 -6.86 -6.48 48.57
CA ASN A 19 -6.63 -6.95 49.93
C ASN A 19 -7.86 -7.74 50.42
N PRO A 20 -7.82 -9.09 50.43
CA PRO A 20 -9.01 -9.92 50.67
C PRO A 20 -9.53 -9.84 52.10
N ASP A 21 -8.71 -9.36 53.04
CA ASP A 21 -9.02 -9.31 54.48
C ASP A 21 -9.89 -8.10 54.87
N GLN A 22 -10.25 -7.22 53.93
CA GLN A 22 -11.28 -6.19 54.15
C GLN A 22 -12.66 -6.71 53.73
N GLU A 23 -13.57 -6.86 54.70
CA GLU A 23 -14.96 -7.30 54.49
C GLU A 23 -15.84 -6.36 53.64
N CYS A 24 -15.25 -5.29 53.08
CA CYS A 24 -15.88 -4.50 52.03
C CYS A 24 -16.16 -5.39 50.82
N SER A 25 -17.43 -5.53 50.42
CA SER A 25 -17.90 -6.40 49.34
C SER A 25 -17.50 -5.96 47.92
N ALA A 26 -16.38 -5.23 47.78
CA ALA A 26 -15.82 -4.68 46.55
C ALA A 26 -15.04 -5.71 45.71
N GLY A 27 -15.27 -7.01 45.91
CA GLY A 27 -15.00 -7.99 44.85
C GLY A 27 -15.85 -7.67 43.61
N PRO A 28 -15.57 -8.28 42.44
CA PRO A 28 -16.41 -8.07 41.26
C PRO A 28 -17.85 -8.43 41.61
N SER A 29 -18.72 -7.42 41.60
CA SER A 29 -20.13 -7.58 41.93
C SER A 29 -20.70 -8.62 40.99
N LYS A 30 -21.05 -9.79 41.50
CA LYS A 30 -21.83 -10.77 40.73
C LYS A 30 -23.19 -10.12 40.51
N PRO A 31 -23.51 -9.62 39.30
CA PRO A 31 -24.84 -9.08 39.08
C PRO A 31 -25.82 -10.22 39.30
N ASN A 32 -26.97 -9.95 39.94
CA ASN A 32 -28.02 -10.96 40.00
C ASN A 32 -28.44 -11.27 38.56
N ARG A 33 -28.12 -12.46 38.06
CA ARG A 33 -28.43 -12.90 36.69
C ARG A 33 -29.64 -13.81 36.77
N PRO A 34 -30.85 -13.35 36.42
CA PRO A 34 -32.08 -14.09 36.66
C PRO A 34 -32.13 -15.46 35.99
N LEU A 35 -31.42 -15.63 34.87
CA LEU A 35 -31.29 -16.89 34.13
C LEU A 35 -29.88 -17.50 34.25
N GLY A 36 -29.21 -17.34 35.38
CA GLY A 36 -27.80 -17.74 35.58
C GLY A 36 -27.52 -19.21 35.32
N GLU A 37 -28.18 -20.12 36.06
CA GLU A 37 -28.00 -21.58 35.92
C GLU A 37 -28.31 -22.07 34.49
N LEU A 38 -29.27 -21.42 33.83
CA LEU A 38 -29.67 -21.74 32.45
C LEU A 38 -28.60 -21.28 31.45
N TYR A 39 -28.06 -20.08 31.60
CA TYR A 39 -26.91 -19.60 30.82
C TYR A 39 -25.69 -20.51 30.98
N ASP A 40 -25.34 -20.89 32.22
CA ASP A 40 -24.13 -21.69 32.49
C ASP A 40 -24.32 -23.10 31.89
N SER A 41 -25.47 -23.75 32.10
CA SER A 41 -25.81 -25.04 31.50
C SER A 41 -25.84 -25.04 29.96
N LEU A 42 -26.28 -23.95 29.33
CA LEU A 42 -26.19 -23.81 27.87
C LEU A 42 -24.75 -23.68 27.39
N TYR A 43 -23.98 -22.80 28.03
CA TYR A 43 -22.61 -22.50 27.64
C TYR A 43 -21.69 -23.72 27.83
N GLU A 44 -21.80 -24.44 28.95
CA GLU A 44 -21.05 -25.68 29.20
C GLU A 44 -21.27 -26.72 28.11
N ARG A 45 -22.50 -26.89 27.60
CA ARG A 45 -22.80 -27.82 26.51
C ARG A 45 -22.26 -27.36 25.16
N CYS A 46 -22.26 -26.05 24.90
CA CYS A 46 -21.64 -25.49 23.71
C CYS A 46 -20.10 -25.63 23.74
N GLU A 47 -19.51 -25.44 24.91
CA GLU A 47 -18.07 -25.62 25.15
C GLU A 47 -17.68 -27.10 25.10
N GLN A 48 -18.49 -28.02 25.63
CA GLN A 48 -18.31 -29.46 25.45
C GLN A 48 -18.35 -29.85 23.96
N ALA A 49 -19.36 -29.41 23.21
CA ALA A 49 -19.48 -29.74 21.79
C ALA A 49 -18.33 -29.15 20.95
N TYR A 50 -17.81 -27.97 21.31
CA TYR A 50 -16.59 -27.40 20.76
C TYR A 50 -15.35 -28.25 21.10
N ASN A 51 -15.20 -28.67 22.36
CA ASN A 51 -14.08 -29.50 22.81
C ASN A 51 -14.08 -30.90 22.17
N GLU A 52 -15.25 -31.53 22.02
CA GLU A 52 -15.42 -32.79 21.29
C GLU A 52 -15.07 -32.63 19.80
N TYR A 53 -15.50 -31.53 19.17
CA TYR A 53 -15.13 -31.21 17.79
C TYR A 53 -13.62 -30.98 17.63
N GLU A 54 -12.99 -30.18 18.49
CA GLU A 54 -11.54 -29.94 18.42
C GLU A 54 -10.73 -31.20 18.75
N ALA A 55 -11.19 -32.05 19.67
CA ALA A 55 -10.57 -33.35 19.93
C ALA A 55 -10.64 -34.25 18.69
N SER A 56 -11.81 -34.38 18.06
CA SER A 56 -11.98 -35.17 16.82
C SER A 56 -11.16 -34.60 15.65
N ARG A 57 -11.10 -33.27 15.52
CA ARG A 57 -10.29 -32.56 14.51
C ARG A 57 -8.80 -32.79 14.75
N THR A 58 -8.36 -32.77 16.00
CA THR A 58 -6.96 -33.00 16.36
C THR A 58 -6.56 -34.46 16.12
N ALA A 59 -7.46 -35.43 16.37
CA ALA A 59 -7.25 -36.82 15.99
C ALA A 59 -7.13 -36.99 14.47
N GLU A 60 -8.06 -36.44 13.67
CA GLU A 60 -7.97 -36.44 12.19
C GLU A 60 -6.65 -35.83 11.70
N GLN A 61 -6.20 -34.73 12.31
CA GLN A 61 -4.92 -34.10 11.98
C GLN A 61 -3.71 -34.95 12.40
N LEU A 62 -3.74 -35.65 13.53
CA LEU A 62 -2.66 -36.55 13.96
C LEU A 62 -2.56 -37.79 13.07
N ASP A 63 -3.69 -38.37 12.67
CA ASP A 63 -3.74 -39.51 11.75
C ASP A 63 -3.20 -39.12 10.36
N ASP A 64 -3.66 -37.99 9.80
CA ASP A 64 -3.15 -37.44 8.53
C ASP A 64 -1.62 -37.19 8.57
N ILE A 65 -1.11 -36.68 9.71
CA ILE A 65 0.32 -36.44 9.92
C ILE A 65 1.09 -37.76 10.08
N ALA A 66 0.55 -38.76 10.78
CA ALA A 66 1.16 -40.09 10.87
C ALA A 66 1.28 -40.74 9.49
N ASP A 67 0.20 -40.74 8.70
CA ASP A 67 0.17 -41.22 7.32
C ASP A 67 1.20 -40.48 6.44
N TRP A 68 1.38 -39.17 6.63
CA TRP A 68 2.44 -38.40 5.93
C TRP A 68 3.85 -38.76 6.41
N LEU A 69 4.07 -38.96 7.70
CA LEU A 69 5.36 -39.36 8.26
C LEU A 69 5.78 -40.76 7.79
N ASP A 70 4.84 -41.69 7.68
CA ASP A 70 5.09 -43.05 7.17
C ASP A 70 5.35 -43.05 5.67
N ARG A 71 4.56 -42.30 4.87
CA ARG A 71 4.87 -42.05 3.45
C ARG A 71 6.25 -41.41 3.27
N SER A 72 6.63 -40.47 4.15
CA SER A 72 7.94 -39.83 4.19
C SER A 72 9.04 -40.69 4.83
N SER A 73 8.73 -41.91 5.26
CA SER A 73 9.66 -42.94 5.74
C SER A 73 9.82 -44.10 4.75
N ALA A 74 8.93 -44.21 3.76
CA ALA A 74 9.00 -45.24 2.73
C ALA A 74 10.22 -45.02 1.81
N PRO A 75 10.94 -46.09 1.39
CA PRO A 75 12.03 -45.96 0.44
C PRO A 75 11.50 -45.48 -0.93
N PRO A 76 12.24 -44.60 -1.64
CA PRO A 76 11.77 -44.05 -2.90
C PRO A 76 11.55 -45.15 -3.95
N ILE A 77 10.36 -45.14 -4.57
CA ILE A 77 9.94 -46.11 -5.59
C ILE A 77 10.90 -46.09 -6.80
N LEU A 78 11.42 -44.91 -7.14
CA LEU A 78 12.40 -44.72 -8.22
C LEU A 78 13.82 -44.72 -7.67
N LYS A 79 14.58 -45.78 -7.98
CA LYS A 79 16.00 -45.89 -7.65
C LYS A 79 16.85 -45.18 -8.71
N PHE A 80 17.18 -43.92 -8.46
CA PHE A 80 18.13 -43.16 -9.28
C PHE A 80 19.58 -43.57 -9.01
N THR A 81 20.45 -43.45 -10.02
CA THR A 81 21.91 -43.72 -9.90
C THR A 81 22.63 -42.76 -8.97
N PHE A 82 22.06 -41.57 -8.74
CA PHE A 82 22.48 -40.62 -7.74
C PHE A 82 21.26 -40.30 -6.86
N PRO A 83 21.32 -40.47 -5.53
CA PRO A 83 20.20 -40.17 -4.66
C PRO A 83 19.99 -38.64 -4.61
N ILE A 84 18.87 -38.18 -5.16
CA ILE A 84 18.45 -36.78 -5.04
C ILE A 84 17.71 -36.67 -3.69
N HIS A 85 18.44 -36.27 -2.66
CA HIS A 85 17.84 -35.96 -1.37
C HIS A 85 16.99 -34.70 -1.48
N ARG A 86 15.78 -34.76 -0.92
CA ARG A 86 14.86 -33.63 -0.81
C ARG A 86 14.35 -33.56 0.62
N LEU A 87 14.21 -32.34 1.14
CA LEU A 87 13.61 -32.11 2.45
C LEU A 87 12.09 -32.35 2.35
N PRO A 88 11.50 -33.32 3.07
CA PRO A 88 10.05 -33.52 3.08
C PRO A 88 9.37 -32.39 3.84
N ILE A 89 8.45 -31.68 3.18
CA ILE A 89 7.70 -30.58 3.75
C ILE A 89 6.20 -30.85 3.60
N ALA A 90 5.50 -30.94 4.73
CA ALA A 90 4.05 -30.88 4.77
C ALA A 90 3.57 -29.44 5.01
N VAL A 91 2.52 -29.02 4.30
CA VAL A 91 1.79 -27.77 4.57
C VAL A 91 0.36 -28.12 4.95
N ILE A 92 -0.04 -27.75 6.17
CA ILE A 92 -1.35 -28.01 6.76
C ILE A 92 -2.07 -26.68 7.01
N GLN A 93 -3.30 -26.55 6.52
CA GLN A 93 -4.11 -25.35 6.79
C GLN A 93 -4.76 -25.45 8.17
N ASN A 94 -4.66 -24.39 8.98
CA ASN A 94 -5.36 -24.24 10.26
C ASN A 94 -5.24 -25.49 11.15
N ILE A 95 -4.08 -25.70 11.77
CA ILE A 95 -3.96 -26.71 12.84
C ILE A 95 -4.91 -26.39 14.00
N SER A 96 -5.36 -27.41 14.73
CA SER A 96 -5.96 -27.18 16.04
C SER A 96 -4.92 -26.57 17.00
N ALA A 97 -5.36 -25.67 17.89
CA ALA A 97 -4.54 -25.18 18.99
C ALA A 97 -4.10 -26.30 19.94
N SER A 98 -4.82 -27.43 19.96
CA SER A 98 -4.51 -28.63 20.75
C SER A 98 -3.47 -29.55 20.09
N LEU A 99 -3.12 -29.32 18.82
CA LEU A 99 -2.20 -30.18 18.07
C LEU A 99 -0.73 -30.10 18.56
N PRO A 100 -0.11 -28.91 18.79
CA PRO A 100 1.30 -28.81 19.15
C PRO A 100 1.78 -29.65 20.36
N PRO A 101 1.05 -29.73 21.51
CA PRO A 101 1.46 -30.62 22.60
C PRO A 101 1.39 -32.10 22.21
N LEU A 102 0.41 -32.49 21.40
CA LEU A 102 0.19 -33.88 20.98
C LEU A 102 1.10 -34.36 19.85
N LEU A 103 1.74 -33.45 19.09
CA LEU A 103 2.78 -33.86 18.11
C LEU A 103 3.92 -34.68 18.77
N SER A 104 4.10 -34.55 20.09
CA SER A 104 5.09 -35.32 20.86
C SER A 104 4.70 -36.78 21.17
N THR A 105 3.46 -37.20 20.87
CA THR A 105 2.99 -38.60 20.98
C THR A 105 3.16 -39.40 19.70
N LEU A 106 3.49 -38.74 18.58
CA LEU A 106 3.88 -39.41 17.34
C LEU A 106 5.23 -40.13 17.52
N PRO A 107 5.53 -41.18 16.74
CA PRO A 107 6.83 -41.87 16.82
C PRO A 107 8.00 -41.00 16.34
N ALA A 108 7.72 -39.90 15.63
CA ALA A 108 8.70 -38.90 15.22
C ALA A 108 8.89 -37.81 16.29
N ARG A 109 10.10 -37.24 16.34
CA ARG A 109 10.54 -36.30 17.38
C ARG A 109 10.14 -34.89 17.00
N ALA A 110 9.11 -34.35 17.64
CA ALA A 110 8.56 -33.03 17.35
C ALA A 110 9.33 -31.92 18.08
N CYS A 111 10.41 -31.44 17.47
CA CYS A 111 10.76 -30.02 17.62
C CYS A 111 9.72 -29.18 16.89
N THR A 112 9.46 -27.98 17.38
CA THR A 112 8.59 -26.99 16.75
C THR A 112 9.12 -25.60 17.21
N LEU A 113 8.99 -24.53 16.42
CA LEU A 113 9.73 -23.25 16.62
C LEU A 113 8.81 -22.02 16.65
N GLN A 114 8.99 -21.05 17.57
CA GLN A 114 8.22 -19.79 17.51
C GLN A 114 8.98 -18.70 16.78
N GLY A 115 8.46 -18.13 15.69
CA GLY A 115 9.14 -17.06 14.96
C GLY A 115 9.01 -15.67 15.55
N ARG A 116 8.39 -15.53 16.72
CA ARG A 116 8.77 -14.48 17.68
C ARG A 116 10.24 -14.62 18.15
N GLU A 117 10.78 -15.83 18.15
CA GLU A 117 12.17 -16.20 18.49
C GLU A 117 13.07 -16.27 17.23
N LEU A 118 12.49 -16.43 16.03
CA LEU A 118 13.20 -16.62 14.75
C LEU A 118 13.40 -15.29 13.99
N GLY A 119 13.85 -14.25 14.69
CA GLY A 119 14.11 -12.93 14.09
C GLY A 119 15.23 -12.95 13.03
N ASP A 120 16.13 -13.92 13.10
CA ASP A 120 17.16 -14.19 12.09
C ASP A 120 17.47 -15.70 11.98
N VAL A 121 18.31 -16.08 11.02
CA VAL A 121 18.67 -17.47 10.71
C VAL A 121 19.58 -18.10 11.77
N ALA A 122 20.41 -17.33 12.47
CA ALA A 122 21.26 -17.85 13.55
C ALA A 122 20.43 -18.17 14.80
N LEU A 123 19.46 -17.30 15.14
CA LEU A 123 18.41 -17.60 16.10
C LEU A 123 17.57 -18.79 15.67
N ALA A 124 17.25 -18.94 14.38
CA ALA A 124 16.45 -20.06 13.90
C ALA A 124 17.17 -21.41 13.97
N VAL A 125 18.43 -21.49 13.54
CA VAL A 125 19.26 -22.69 13.73
C VAL A 125 19.47 -22.96 15.22
N ARG A 126 19.62 -21.92 16.06
CA ARG A 126 19.70 -22.08 17.52
C ARG A 126 18.40 -22.58 18.13
N ALA A 127 17.23 -22.15 17.66
CA ALA A 127 15.93 -22.61 18.13
C ALA A 127 15.68 -24.08 17.73
N VAL A 128 16.02 -24.48 16.50
CA VAL A 128 16.08 -25.90 16.09
C VAL A 128 17.00 -26.68 17.01
N SER A 129 18.17 -26.12 17.33
CA SER A 129 19.11 -26.76 18.25
C SER A 129 18.51 -26.88 19.66
N VAL A 130 17.96 -25.82 20.25
CA VAL A 130 17.38 -25.84 21.61
C VAL A 130 16.14 -26.76 21.70
N GLY A 131 15.21 -26.65 20.75
CA GLY A 131 14.00 -27.46 20.67
C GLY A 131 14.23 -28.93 20.28
N PHE A 132 15.48 -29.31 20.02
CA PHE A 132 15.93 -30.69 20.00
C PHE A 132 16.80 -31.00 21.24
N LEU A 133 17.97 -30.38 21.36
CA LEU A 133 18.99 -30.61 22.41
C LEU A 133 18.52 -30.39 23.86
N GLY A 134 17.52 -29.53 24.08
CA GLY A 134 17.16 -28.96 25.37
C GLY A 134 18.08 -27.81 25.80
N GLU A 135 17.52 -26.79 26.47
CA GLU A 135 18.27 -25.58 26.86
C GLU A 135 19.53 -25.86 27.68
N ALA A 136 19.47 -26.81 28.63
CA ALA A 136 20.59 -27.13 29.52
C ALA A 136 21.83 -27.63 28.77
N VAL A 137 21.65 -28.37 27.66
CA VAL A 137 22.77 -28.85 26.83
C VAL A 137 23.43 -27.67 26.11
N VAL A 138 22.63 -26.74 25.57
CA VAL A 138 23.12 -25.54 24.87
C VAL A 138 23.80 -24.54 25.82
N ALA A 139 23.21 -24.29 26.98
CA ALA A 139 23.76 -23.38 27.99
C ALA A 139 25.11 -23.84 28.56
N SER A 140 25.39 -25.14 28.57
CA SER A 140 26.62 -25.72 29.12
C SER A 140 27.89 -25.44 28.31
N LYS A 141 27.78 -25.04 27.03
CA LYS A 141 28.92 -24.91 26.11
C LYS A 141 29.15 -23.47 25.63
N LYS A 142 30.22 -22.84 26.11
CA LYS A 142 30.68 -21.51 25.65
C LYS A 142 31.39 -21.51 24.27
N SER A 143 31.23 -22.56 23.46
CA SER A 143 31.91 -22.71 22.16
C SER A 143 31.06 -22.19 21.00
N GLY A 144 31.46 -21.07 20.39
CA GLY A 144 30.79 -20.48 19.23
C GLY A 144 31.00 -21.26 17.92
N ARG A 145 30.48 -22.49 17.84
CA ARG A 145 30.30 -23.26 16.59
C ARG A 145 28.82 -23.39 16.26
N ALA A 146 28.51 -23.63 14.99
CA ALA A 146 27.13 -23.66 14.50
C ALA A 146 26.33 -24.84 15.10
N GLY A 147 25.08 -24.57 15.51
CA GLY A 147 24.27 -25.53 16.27
C GLY A 147 23.80 -26.76 15.49
N ILE A 148 23.69 -26.67 14.16
CA ILE A 148 23.18 -27.77 13.31
C ILE A 148 24.12 -29.00 13.35
N GLU A 149 25.44 -28.80 13.36
CA GLU A 149 26.44 -29.87 13.54
C GLU A 149 26.36 -30.54 14.92
N GLU A 150 25.77 -29.87 15.91
CA GLU A 150 25.53 -30.44 17.24
C GLU A 150 24.21 -31.22 17.29
N VAL A 151 23.17 -30.77 16.56
CA VAL A 151 21.94 -31.56 16.34
C VAL A 151 22.28 -32.86 15.63
N GLU A 152 23.20 -32.84 14.66
CA GLU A 152 23.64 -34.05 13.95
C GLU A 152 24.28 -35.09 14.90
N ARG A 153 25.18 -34.65 15.78
CA ARG A 153 25.79 -35.52 16.81
C ARG A 153 24.83 -35.93 17.92
N TRP A 154 23.81 -35.13 18.22
CA TRP A 154 22.80 -35.41 19.24
C TRP A 154 21.59 -36.19 18.71
N TRP A 155 21.40 -36.33 17.40
CA TRP A 155 20.34 -37.18 16.83
C TRP A 155 20.43 -38.62 17.36
N LEU A 156 21.62 -39.02 17.81
CA LEU A 156 21.93 -40.23 18.55
C LEU A 156 21.54 -40.21 20.07
N ALA A 157 20.85 -39.17 20.60
CA ALA A 157 20.81 -38.84 22.05
C ALA A 157 19.53 -38.25 22.75
N GLN A 158 18.60 -37.47 22.12
CA GLN A 158 17.22 -37.07 22.63
C GLN A 158 17.09 -35.93 23.72
N LYS A 159 15.99 -35.12 23.98
CA LYS A 159 14.57 -34.80 23.50
C LYS A 159 14.16 -33.32 23.92
N ASP A 160 13.15 -32.51 23.49
CA ASP A 160 12.41 -32.00 22.27
C ASP A 160 11.55 -30.72 22.67
N GLN A 161 10.92 -29.91 21.75
CA GLN A 161 9.75 -28.91 21.86
C GLN A 161 9.82 -27.69 20.85
N GLN A 162 9.01 -26.57 20.86
CA GLN A 162 7.58 -26.32 20.42
C GLN A 162 7.26 -24.87 19.84
N ALA A 163 6.15 -24.61 19.08
CA ALA A 163 6.08 -23.60 17.95
C ALA A 163 5.06 -22.42 17.88
N GLN A 164 5.41 -21.36 17.08
CA GLN A 164 4.66 -20.69 15.97
C GLN A 164 5.27 -19.38 15.32
N LEU A 165 5.11 -19.15 13.99
CA LEU A 165 5.19 -17.87 13.18
C LEU A 165 6.54 -17.26 12.65
N VAL A 166 7.14 -17.82 11.57
CA VAL A 166 8.47 -17.45 10.99
C VAL A 166 8.47 -16.38 9.85
N PRO A 167 9.50 -15.50 9.73
CA PRO A 167 9.75 -14.69 8.52
C PRO A 167 10.13 -15.54 7.28
N SER A 168 9.69 -15.14 6.08
CA SER A 168 9.80 -15.96 4.86
C SER A 168 11.22 -16.13 4.29
N ASN A 169 12.09 -15.12 4.45
CA ASN A 169 13.51 -15.21 4.10
C ASN A 169 14.26 -16.15 5.06
N VAL A 170 14.04 -15.98 6.37
CA VAL A 170 14.61 -16.85 7.42
C VAL A 170 14.18 -18.30 7.18
N LEU A 171 12.91 -18.54 6.87
CA LEU A 171 12.37 -19.86 6.59
C LEU A 171 13.04 -20.53 5.38
N ALA A 172 13.32 -19.77 4.31
CA ALA A 172 13.96 -20.30 3.10
C ALA A 172 15.44 -20.65 3.33
N GLU A 173 16.19 -19.80 4.04
CA GLU A 173 17.58 -20.09 4.41
C GLU A 173 17.66 -21.28 5.38
N VAL A 174 16.71 -21.40 6.33
CA VAL A 174 16.59 -22.58 7.20
C VAL A 174 16.33 -23.85 6.37
N PHE A 175 15.42 -23.85 5.40
CA PHE A 175 15.18 -25.05 4.57
C PHE A 175 16.39 -25.42 3.70
N TYR A 176 17.13 -24.43 3.20
CA TYR A 176 18.39 -24.68 2.50
C TYR A 176 19.41 -25.36 3.44
N ILE A 177 19.60 -24.83 4.65
CA ILE A 177 20.50 -25.44 5.66
C ILE A 177 20.05 -26.87 6.00
N LEU A 178 18.76 -27.10 6.29
CA LEU A 178 18.25 -28.44 6.61
C LEU A 178 18.43 -29.42 5.43
N GLY A 179 18.29 -28.94 4.18
CA GLY A 179 18.53 -29.74 2.98
C GLY A 179 20.00 -30.12 2.73
N LEU A 180 20.95 -29.45 3.38
CA LEU A 180 22.39 -29.79 3.30
C LEU A 180 22.82 -30.93 4.24
N HIS A 181 21.96 -31.40 5.14
CA HIS A 181 22.24 -32.52 6.06
C HIS A 181 21.40 -33.77 5.73
N PRO A 182 21.64 -34.45 4.58
CA PRO A 182 20.82 -35.57 4.11
C PRO A 182 20.85 -36.81 5.01
N ASP A 183 21.86 -36.93 5.88
CA ASP A 183 21.98 -38.01 6.87
C ASP A 183 21.03 -37.83 8.07
N LEU A 184 20.42 -36.65 8.22
CA LEU A 184 19.36 -36.40 9.20
C LEU A 184 17.98 -36.55 8.54
N PRO A 185 17.09 -37.43 9.03
CA PRO A 185 15.75 -37.63 8.49
C PRO A 185 14.78 -36.53 8.95
N ILE A 186 15.16 -35.26 8.74
CA ILE A 186 14.39 -34.08 9.11
C ILE A 186 13.16 -33.98 8.21
N ARG A 187 12.02 -33.64 8.80
CA ARG A 187 10.76 -33.39 8.10
C ARG A 187 10.14 -32.13 8.67
N VAL A 188 9.59 -31.27 7.82
CA VAL A 188 9.04 -29.97 8.23
C VAL A 188 7.52 -29.98 8.09
N LEU A 189 6.81 -29.69 9.18
CA LEU A 189 5.36 -29.47 9.16
C LEU A 189 5.07 -27.98 9.31
N LEU A 190 4.40 -27.39 8.31
CA LEU A 190 4.08 -25.97 8.25
C LEU A 190 2.59 -25.73 8.45
N SER A 191 2.24 -25.25 9.64
CA SER A 191 0.92 -24.68 9.90
C SER A 191 0.80 -23.32 9.21
N VAL A 192 -0.20 -23.17 8.33
CA VAL A 192 -0.46 -21.92 7.61
C VAL A 192 -1.94 -21.52 7.73
N PRO A 193 -2.27 -20.21 7.81
CA PRO A 193 -3.67 -19.76 7.81
C PRO A 193 -4.33 -19.97 6.44
N SER A 194 -3.54 -19.95 5.36
CA SER A 194 -4.00 -20.14 3.99
C SER A 194 -2.89 -20.78 3.16
N ILE A 195 -3.15 -21.96 2.59
CA ILE A 195 -2.21 -22.65 1.70
C ILE A 195 -1.94 -21.82 0.45
N SER A 196 -2.98 -21.25 -0.18
CA SER A 196 -2.81 -20.45 -1.40
C SER A 196 -2.00 -19.18 -1.14
N THR A 197 -2.25 -18.48 -0.04
CA THR A 197 -1.50 -17.28 0.34
C THR A 197 -0.05 -17.62 0.73
N PHE A 198 0.18 -18.74 1.42
CA PHE A 198 1.53 -19.20 1.73
C PHE A 198 2.32 -19.57 0.47
N LEU A 199 1.78 -20.44 -0.39
CA LEU A 199 2.47 -20.91 -1.59
C LEU A 199 2.70 -19.78 -2.61
N ALA A 200 1.82 -18.77 -2.68
CA ALA A 200 2.04 -17.58 -3.50
C ALA A 200 3.22 -16.71 -3.02
N ASN A 201 3.43 -16.63 -1.70
CA ASN A 201 4.49 -15.84 -1.06
C ASN A 201 5.83 -16.59 -0.92
N TRP A 202 5.81 -17.92 -0.90
CA TRP A 202 6.97 -18.79 -0.65
C TRP A 202 7.86 -18.94 -1.90
N THR A 203 8.45 -17.83 -2.33
CA THR A 203 9.18 -17.68 -3.60
C THR A 203 10.70 -17.90 -3.52
N HIS A 204 11.23 -18.16 -2.32
CA HIS A 204 12.67 -18.13 -2.03
C HIS A 204 13.37 -19.49 -1.97
N VAL A 205 12.64 -20.61 -2.14
CA VAL A 205 13.19 -21.98 -2.06
C VAL A 205 13.18 -22.59 -3.45
N GLU A 206 14.28 -23.26 -3.84
CA GLU A 206 14.33 -23.96 -5.13
C GLU A 206 13.44 -25.22 -5.08
N PRO A 207 12.42 -25.38 -5.96
CA PRO A 207 11.50 -26.52 -5.91
C PRO A 207 12.14 -27.88 -6.20
N SER A 208 13.43 -27.91 -6.56
CA SER A 208 14.22 -29.13 -6.73
C SER A 208 14.65 -29.78 -5.41
N MET A 209 14.79 -28.97 -4.34
CA MET A 209 15.36 -29.36 -3.04
C MET A 209 14.33 -29.84 -2.01
N VAL A 210 13.04 -29.62 -2.28
CA VAL A 210 11.94 -29.93 -1.34
C VAL A 210 10.96 -30.92 -1.94
N ASP A 211 10.39 -31.78 -1.10
CA ASP A 211 9.29 -32.67 -1.47
C ASP A 211 8.02 -32.21 -0.75
N LEU A 212 7.14 -31.52 -1.49
CA LEU A 212 6.03 -30.76 -0.94
C LEU A 212 4.73 -31.56 -0.93
N THR A 213 4.28 -31.94 0.25
CA THR A 213 2.92 -32.46 0.49
C THR A 213 2.01 -31.33 0.96
N VAL A 214 0.91 -31.08 0.26
CA VAL A 214 -0.20 -30.28 0.80
C VAL A 214 -1.17 -31.21 1.50
N MET A 215 -1.46 -30.94 2.76
CA MET A 215 -2.38 -31.74 3.58
C MET A 215 -3.78 -31.13 3.56
N ASP A 216 -4.77 -31.94 3.18
CA ASP A 216 -6.18 -31.53 3.01
C ASP A 216 -7.03 -31.74 4.28
N CYS A 217 -6.39 -31.79 5.46
CA CYS A 217 -6.99 -31.96 6.77
C CYS A 217 -8.24 -31.08 6.95
N GLY A 218 -9.37 -31.66 7.36
CA GLY A 218 -10.62 -30.91 7.58
C GLY A 218 -11.32 -30.37 6.32
N LYS A 219 -10.78 -30.56 5.10
CA LYS A 219 -11.52 -30.28 3.85
C LYS A 219 -12.48 -31.43 3.51
N GLY A 220 -12.07 -32.67 3.77
CA GLY A 220 -12.77 -33.88 3.31
C GLY A 220 -14.18 -34.10 3.89
N ARG A 221 -14.47 -33.57 5.10
CA ARG A 221 -15.74 -33.82 5.80
C ARG A 221 -16.35 -32.56 6.44
N LYS A 222 -16.73 -31.61 5.59
CA LYS A 222 -17.54 -30.41 5.90
C LYS A 222 -16.85 -29.40 6.85
N ARG A 223 -16.32 -28.30 6.30
CA ARG A 223 -15.87 -27.13 7.09
C ARG A 223 -16.92 -26.61 8.06
N ALA A 224 -18.20 -26.66 7.67
CA ALA A 224 -19.34 -26.32 8.53
C ALA A 224 -19.54 -27.28 9.73
N GLY A 225 -18.65 -28.25 9.95
CA GLY A 225 -18.74 -29.27 11.00
C GLY A 225 -18.73 -28.70 12.42
N GLY A 226 -17.75 -27.84 12.75
CA GLY A 226 -17.59 -27.29 14.09
C GLY A 226 -18.72 -26.34 14.48
N ILE A 227 -19.02 -25.36 13.63
CA ILE A 227 -20.14 -24.42 13.84
C ILE A 227 -21.46 -25.17 14.00
N ASN A 228 -21.76 -26.12 13.09
CA ASN A 228 -22.97 -26.91 13.21
C ASN A 228 -22.91 -27.93 14.35
N ALA A 229 -21.76 -28.28 14.93
CA ALA A 229 -21.71 -29.09 16.15
C ALA A 229 -22.17 -28.26 17.35
N ILE A 230 -21.62 -27.05 17.52
CA ILE A 230 -22.02 -26.13 18.59
C ILE A 230 -23.47 -25.70 18.42
N LEU A 231 -23.88 -25.27 17.21
CA LEU A 231 -25.28 -24.91 16.94
C LEU A 231 -26.23 -26.09 17.19
N ARG A 232 -25.87 -27.34 16.87
CA ARG A 232 -26.72 -28.52 17.19
C ARG A 232 -26.78 -28.85 18.67
N ALA A 233 -25.70 -28.63 19.43
CA ALA A 233 -25.76 -28.72 20.89
C ALA A 233 -26.72 -27.65 21.46
N ALA A 234 -26.64 -26.43 20.92
CA ALA A 234 -27.44 -25.26 21.31
C ALA A 234 -28.87 -25.18 20.73
N THR A 235 -29.28 -26.17 19.92
CA THR A 235 -30.64 -26.31 19.35
C THR A 235 -31.23 -27.71 19.56
N GLY A 236 -30.51 -28.59 20.24
CA GLY A 236 -30.94 -29.96 20.47
C GLY A 236 -32.21 -30.02 21.32
N ALA A 237 -32.97 -31.12 21.18
CA ALA A 237 -34.23 -31.29 21.91
C ALA A 237 -34.08 -31.24 23.45
N ASP A 238 -32.86 -31.35 23.99
CA ASP A 238 -32.51 -31.27 25.41
C ASP A 238 -32.02 -29.88 25.86
N ASN A 239 -32.10 -28.84 25.01
CA ASN A 239 -31.57 -27.49 25.26
C ASN A 239 -32.37 -26.66 26.30
N GLY A 240 -32.97 -27.32 27.30
CA GLY A 240 -33.71 -26.67 28.40
C GLY A 240 -35.02 -25.98 28.00
N GLY A 241 -35.39 -25.95 26.72
CA GLY A 241 -36.52 -25.19 26.18
C GLY A 241 -36.13 -23.88 25.49
N LEU A 242 -34.85 -23.48 25.52
CA LEU A 242 -34.33 -22.35 24.75
C LEU A 242 -34.02 -22.78 23.30
N ARG A 243 -34.36 -21.92 22.34
CA ARG A 243 -34.12 -22.10 20.89
C ARG A 243 -33.22 -20.96 20.38
N ILE A 244 -32.32 -21.25 19.46
CA ILE A 244 -31.66 -20.22 18.65
C ILE A 244 -32.52 -19.96 17.41
N ALA A 245 -32.81 -18.70 17.12
CA ALA A 245 -33.50 -18.32 15.89
C ALA A 245 -32.66 -18.69 14.66
N ASP A 246 -33.30 -19.16 13.59
CA ASP A 246 -32.58 -19.57 12.38
C ASP A 246 -31.78 -18.41 11.76
N GLU A 247 -32.24 -17.17 11.92
CA GLU A 247 -31.53 -15.92 11.57
C GLU A 247 -30.19 -15.78 12.32
N LEU A 248 -30.18 -15.87 13.66
CA LEU A 248 -28.95 -15.84 14.46
C LEU A 248 -28.01 -16.99 14.11
N ALA A 249 -28.57 -18.16 13.76
CA ALA A 249 -27.79 -19.29 13.29
C ALA A 249 -27.17 -19.05 11.90
N GLU A 250 -27.73 -18.17 11.06
CA GLU A 250 -27.15 -17.73 9.79
C GLU A 250 -26.11 -16.63 10.00
N ASP A 251 -26.39 -15.59 10.80
CA ASP A 251 -25.42 -14.53 11.18
C ASP A 251 -24.09 -15.14 11.68
N ILE A 252 -24.15 -16.14 12.56
CA ILE A 252 -22.98 -16.81 13.14
C ILE A 252 -22.18 -17.60 12.07
N ARG A 253 -22.81 -18.06 10.99
CA ARG A 253 -22.16 -18.73 9.86
C ARG A 253 -21.53 -17.70 8.91
N GLU A 254 -22.21 -16.58 8.65
CA GLU A 254 -21.67 -15.49 7.84
C GLU A 254 -20.48 -14.81 8.51
N GLN A 255 -20.54 -14.60 9.83
CA GLN A 255 -19.43 -14.04 10.61
C GLN A 255 -18.19 -14.97 10.60
N ASP A 256 -18.34 -16.30 10.66
CA ASP A 256 -17.23 -17.22 10.44
C ASP A 256 -16.69 -17.13 9.00
N ALA A 257 -17.57 -17.12 8.00
CA ALA A 257 -17.18 -17.05 6.60
C ALA A 257 -16.41 -15.75 6.26
N ALA A 258 -16.74 -14.64 6.93
CA ALA A 258 -16.06 -13.35 6.81
C ALA A 258 -14.73 -13.28 7.60
N THR A 259 -14.71 -13.73 8.86
CA THR A 259 -13.54 -13.59 9.74
C THR A 259 -12.52 -14.73 9.59
N GLY A 260 -12.95 -15.91 9.12
CA GLY A 260 -12.15 -17.13 9.14
C GLY A 260 -11.80 -17.66 10.54
N GLY A 261 -12.45 -17.13 11.59
CA GLY A 261 -12.09 -17.37 12.99
C GLY A 261 -12.42 -18.78 13.52
N GLY A 262 -13.21 -19.56 12.79
CA GLY A 262 -13.58 -20.92 13.13
C GLY A 262 -14.61 -21.01 14.26
N ALA A 263 -14.87 -22.26 14.66
CA ALA A 263 -15.83 -22.61 15.70
C ALA A 263 -15.61 -21.88 17.05
N GLN A 264 -14.39 -21.39 17.32
CA GLN A 264 -14.09 -20.60 18.52
C GLN A 264 -14.73 -19.19 18.48
N VAL A 265 -14.87 -18.57 17.31
CA VAL A 265 -15.59 -17.30 17.17
C VAL A 265 -17.10 -17.53 17.29
N SER A 266 -17.63 -18.60 16.68
CA SER A 266 -19.03 -19.00 16.88
C SER A 266 -19.37 -19.29 18.35
N LEU A 267 -18.46 -19.92 19.10
CA LEU A 267 -18.63 -20.14 20.54
C LEU A 267 -18.65 -18.81 21.33
N LYS A 268 -17.81 -17.82 20.96
CA LYS A 268 -17.86 -16.47 21.55
C LYS A 268 -19.17 -15.75 21.23
N ALA A 269 -19.67 -15.86 20.00
CA ALA A 269 -20.94 -15.26 19.58
C ALA A 269 -22.13 -15.81 20.38
N LEU A 270 -22.19 -17.15 20.52
CA LEU A 270 -23.22 -17.80 21.33
C LEU A 270 -23.08 -17.45 22.82
N LYS A 271 -21.86 -17.39 23.36
CA LYS A 271 -21.60 -16.94 24.73
C LYS A 271 -22.16 -15.53 24.97
N TRP A 272 -21.92 -14.60 24.04
CA TRP A 272 -22.43 -13.24 24.11
C TRP A 272 -23.97 -13.22 24.00
N SER A 273 -24.56 -13.98 23.06
CA SER A 273 -26.00 -14.00 22.83
C SER A 273 -26.77 -14.61 24.01
N PHE A 274 -26.25 -15.69 24.60
CA PHE A 274 -26.80 -16.27 25.84
C PHE A 274 -26.65 -15.31 27.01
N LEU A 275 -25.51 -14.61 27.13
CA LEU A 275 -25.26 -13.62 28.18
C LEU A 275 -26.27 -12.47 28.07
N HIS A 276 -26.48 -11.94 26.87
CA HIS A 276 -27.45 -10.90 26.57
C HIS A 276 -28.88 -11.34 26.92
N HIS A 277 -29.30 -12.52 26.43
CA HIS A 277 -30.62 -13.10 26.75
C HIS A 277 -30.79 -13.38 28.26
N SER A 278 -29.72 -13.62 29.01
CA SER A 278 -29.79 -13.87 30.46
C SER A 278 -30.06 -12.62 31.32
N PHE A 279 -29.96 -11.42 30.74
CA PHE A 279 -30.18 -10.13 31.42
C PHE A 279 -31.29 -9.27 30.79
N ASN A 280 -31.43 -9.30 29.46
CA ASN A 280 -32.22 -8.33 28.69
C ASN A 280 -33.42 -8.98 27.97
N SER A 281 -33.78 -10.23 28.28
CA SER A 281 -34.93 -10.91 27.69
C SER A 281 -36.21 -10.77 28.53
N PRO A 282 -37.39 -10.85 27.91
CA PRO A 282 -38.66 -10.99 28.64
C PRO A 282 -38.69 -12.20 29.59
N LEU A 283 -37.91 -13.25 29.30
CA LEU A 283 -37.75 -14.41 30.18
C LEU A 283 -36.91 -14.08 31.43
N SER A 284 -35.91 -13.20 31.32
CA SER A 284 -35.18 -12.69 32.49
C SER A 284 -36.01 -11.73 33.33
N ASP A 285 -36.93 -10.94 32.75
CA ASP A 285 -37.89 -10.12 33.52
C ASP A 285 -38.88 -10.98 34.32
N LEU A 286 -39.34 -12.10 33.74
CA LEU A 286 -40.11 -13.10 34.48
C LEU A 286 -39.30 -13.72 35.63
N ALA A 287 -37.99 -13.89 35.46
CA ALA A 287 -37.13 -14.52 36.47
C ALA A 287 -36.70 -13.59 37.63
N GLN A 288 -36.97 -12.27 37.59
CA GLN A 288 -36.54 -11.29 38.61
C GLN A 288 -37.30 -11.35 39.96
N GLY A 289 -37.96 -12.46 40.31
CA GLY A 289 -38.72 -12.60 41.56
C GLY A 289 -38.52 -13.95 42.26
N ASP A 290 -38.39 -13.93 43.58
CA ASP A 290 -37.90 -15.05 44.40
C ASP A 290 -38.64 -16.40 44.20
N ASP A 291 -39.96 -16.39 43.97
CA ASP A 291 -40.77 -17.60 43.70
C ASP A 291 -40.89 -17.96 42.20
N ARG A 292 -40.48 -17.08 41.28
CA ARG A 292 -40.79 -17.19 39.84
C ARG A 292 -39.92 -18.17 39.06
N ALA A 293 -38.90 -18.76 39.66
CA ALA A 293 -38.13 -19.83 39.03
C ALA A 293 -39.04 -20.97 38.51
N ARG A 294 -40.17 -21.25 39.19
CA ARG A 294 -41.18 -22.22 38.75
C ARG A 294 -41.96 -21.77 37.51
N GLU A 295 -42.25 -20.47 37.37
CA GLU A 295 -42.96 -19.90 36.21
C GLU A 295 -42.08 -20.00 34.97
N VAL A 296 -40.79 -19.67 35.09
CA VAL A 296 -39.77 -19.82 34.04
C VAL A 296 -39.63 -21.29 33.60
N HIS A 297 -39.52 -22.23 34.55
CA HIS A 297 -39.50 -23.66 34.23
C HIS A 297 -40.80 -24.14 33.57
N SER A 298 -41.96 -23.58 33.94
CA SER A 298 -43.24 -23.90 33.29
C SER A 298 -43.27 -23.41 31.85
N ALA A 299 -42.87 -22.16 31.59
CA ALA A 299 -42.79 -21.58 30.25
C ALA A 299 -41.83 -22.36 29.33
N LEU A 300 -40.64 -22.73 29.83
CA LEU A 300 -39.67 -23.55 29.12
C LEU A 300 -40.21 -24.96 28.78
N ASN A 301 -40.95 -25.59 29.69
CA ASN A 301 -41.59 -26.88 29.44
C ASN A 301 -42.74 -26.78 28.42
N VAL A 302 -43.51 -25.69 28.42
CA VAL A 302 -44.55 -25.43 27.41
C VAL A 302 -43.92 -25.21 26.03
N ALA A 303 -42.91 -24.34 25.92
CA ALA A 303 -42.19 -24.10 24.66
C ALA A 303 -41.49 -25.37 24.12
N ARG A 304 -41.01 -26.27 25.00
CA ARG A 304 -40.44 -27.57 24.63
C ARG A 304 -41.49 -28.57 24.14
N ALA A 305 -42.74 -28.46 24.59
CA ALA A 305 -43.85 -29.35 24.22
C ALA A 305 -44.60 -28.86 22.96
N ASP A 306 -44.69 -27.55 22.77
CA ASP A 306 -45.35 -26.89 21.65
C ASP A 306 -44.46 -25.73 21.12
N PRO A 307 -43.70 -25.96 20.03
CA PRO A 307 -42.79 -24.96 19.46
C PRO A 307 -43.50 -23.83 18.69
N ASP A 308 -44.81 -23.99 18.39
CA ASP A 308 -45.64 -22.94 17.78
C ASP A 308 -46.36 -22.08 18.84
N SER A 309 -46.21 -22.41 20.13
CA SER A 309 -46.81 -21.67 21.23
C SER A 309 -46.29 -20.23 21.37
N SER A 310 -47.10 -19.34 21.95
CA SER A 310 -46.68 -17.96 22.25
C SER A 310 -45.49 -17.88 23.22
N PHE A 311 -45.22 -18.94 23.99
CA PHE A 311 -44.06 -19.03 24.88
C PHE A 311 -42.76 -19.31 24.12
N ALA A 312 -42.80 -19.94 22.95
CA ALA A 312 -41.59 -20.20 22.15
C ALA A 312 -40.84 -18.92 21.77
N ARG A 313 -41.56 -17.81 21.51
CA ARG A 313 -40.96 -16.49 21.27
C ARG A 313 -40.29 -15.85 22.50
N LEU A 314 -40.63 -16.30 23.71
CA LEU A 314 -39.98 -15.86 24.94
C LEU A 314 -38.70 -16.67 25.22
N THR A 315 -38.61 -17.88 24.66
CA THR A 315 -37.46 -18.80 24.80
C THR A 315 -36.56 -18.82 23.55
N GLU A 316 -36.85 -17.98 22.56
CA GLU A 316 -36.07 -17.84 21.33
C GLU A 316 -34.99 -16.75 21.48
N ILE A 317 -33.77 -17.08 21.08
CA ILE A 317 -32.61 -16.21 21.08
C ILE A 317 -32.41 -15.73 19.63
N GLY A 318 -32.96 -14.55 19.35
CA GLY A 318 -32.84 -13.87 18.05
C GLY A 318 -31.49 -13.15 17.86
N PRO A 319 -31.21 -12.64 16.65
CA PRO A 319 -30.04 -11.82 16.38
C PRO A 319 -30.14 -10.47 17.10
N HIS A 320 -28.99 -9.82 17.30
CA HIS A 320 -28.90 -8.50 17.94
C HIS A 320 -27.87 -7.63 17.22
N SER A 321 -28.20 -6.36 16.98
CA SER A 321 -27.33 -5.38 16.31
C SER A 321 -25.91 -5.36 16.87
N ASP A 322 -25.83 -5.35 18.20
CA ASP A 322 -24.60 -5.11 18.94
C ASP A 322 -23.70 -6.37 19.03
N MET A 323 -24.16 -7.52 18.55
CA MET A 323 -23.38 -8.76 18.56
C MET A 323 -22.11 -8.59 17.72
N THR A 324 -22.25 -8.11 16.50
CA THR A 324 -21.12 -7.91 15.57
C THR A 324 -20.14 -6.87 16.11
N SER A 325 -20.64 -5.74 16.62
CA SER A 325 -19.80 -4.66 17.18
C SER A 325 -19.14 -5.01 18.52
N THR A 326 -19.64 -6.02 19.26
CA THR A 326 -18.97 -6.51 20.47
C THR A 326 -17.92 -7.59 20.15
N LEU A 327 -18.13 -8.39 19.11
CA LEU A 327 -17.24 -9.49 18.72
C LEU A 327 -16.06 -9.04 17.85
N ASP A 328 -16.31 -8.11 16.93
CA ASP A 328 -15.31 -7.43 16.12
C ASP A 328 -15.54 -5.91 16.23
N PRO A 329 -15.14 -5.30 17.36
CA PRO A 329 -15.30 -3.86 17.56
C PRO A 329 -14.47 -3.11 16.52
N ALA A 330 -15.09 -2.11 15.91
CA ALA A 330 -14.42 -1.14 15.05
C ALA A 330 -14.13 0.14 15.84
N PRO A 331 -13.18 0.16 16.82
CA PRO A 331 -13.06 1.24 17.80
C PRO A 331 -12.83 2.60 17.16
N ARG A 332 -12.13 2.63 16.01
CA ARG A 332 -11.96 3.86 15.23
C ARG A 332 -13.30 4.42 14.70
N ILE A 333 -14.22 3.57 14.25
CA ILE A 333 -15.55 4.02 13.80
C ILE A 333 -16.36 4.48 15.01
N SER A 334 -16.34 3.75 16.12
CA SER A 334 -17.01 4.15 17.37
C SER A 334 -16.51 5.50 17.91
N ILE A 335 -15.20 5.74 17.89
CA ILE A 335 -14.58 7.02 18.29
C ILE A 335 -15.01 8.15 17.33
N LEU A 336 -15.01 7.90 16.02
CA LEU A 336 -15.49 8.88 15.03
C LEU A 336 -16.99 9.17 15.18
N HIS A 337 -17.81 8.19 15.58
CA HIS A 337 -19.24 8.37 15.88
C HIS A 337 -19.44 9.23 17.13
N ALA A 338 -18.71 8.94 18.21
CA ALA A 338 -18.79 9.69 19.47
C ALA A 338 -18.31 11.15 19.33
N LEU A 339 -17.37 11.42 18.41
CA LEU A 339 -16.95 12.79 18.07
C LEU A 339 -17.93 13.52 17.15
N ALA A 340 -18.71 12.81 16.34
CA ALA A 340 -19.77 13.37 15.49
C ALA A 340 -21.06 13.64 16.27
N HIS A 341 -21.41 12.75 17.21
CA HIS A 341 -22.69 12.71 17.93
C HIS A 341 -22.48 12.56 19.46
N PRO A 342 -21.76 13.48 20.13
CA PRO A 342 -21.51 13.39 21.57
C PRO A 342 -22.79 13.47 22.42
N ASP A 343 -23.87 14.03 21.86
CA ASP A 343 -25.22 14.09 22.43
C ASP A 343 -25.89 12.72 22.60
N GLU A 344 -25.47 11.70 21.84
CA GLU A 344 -25.87 10.30 22.07
C GLU A 344 -25.20 9.69 23.32
N PHE A 345 -24.02 10.21 23.71
CA PHE A 345 -23.19 9.66 24.78
C PHE A 345 -23.37 10.39 26.12
N ASP A 346 -23.76 11.67 26.11
CA ASP A 346 -24.26 12.39 27.29
C ASP A 346 -25.70 12.92 27.11
N PRO A 347 -26.71 12.06 27.31
CA PRO A 347 -28.12 12.49 27.28
C PRO A 347 -28.53 13.34 28.49
N GLY A 348 -27.66 13.53 29.49
CA GLY A 348 -27.97 14.32 30.70
C GLY A 348 -27.77 15.81 30.49
N VAL A 349 -26.69 16.21 29.81
CA VAL A 349 -26.27 17.60 29.65
C VAL A 349 -27.16 18.40 28.68
N PHE A 350 -27.76 17.75 27.67
CA PHE A 350 -28.52 18.45 26.63
C PHE A 350 -30.02 18.67 26.91
N GLN A 351 -30.64 17.97 27.88
CA GLN A 351 -32.10 18.03 28.07
C GLN A 351 -32.61 19.20 28.94
N ILE A 352 -31.75 19.85 29.72
CA ILE A 352 -32.15 20.77 30.81
C ILE A 352 -32.96 22.00 30.30
N ASP A 353 -32.65 22.54 29.13
CA ASP A 353 -33.19 23.84 28.68
C ASP A 353 -34.54 23.77 27.94
N LYS A 354 -35.06 22.56 27.62
CA LYS A 354 -36.25 22.40 26.76
C LYS A 354 -37.60 22.34 27.49
N GLN A 355 -37.65 22.55 28.81
CA GLN A 355 -38.90 22.66 29.58
C GLN A 355 -39.23 24.11 30.02
N GLY A 356 -39.13 25.04 29.07
CA GLY A 356 -39.64 26.41 29.21
C GLY A 356 -40.86 26.67 28.32
N SER A 357 -41.99 27.04 28.94
CA SER A 357 -43.24 27.52 28.32
C SER A 357 -44.22 26.48 27.71
N LEU A 358 -45.50 26.64 28.08
CA LEU A 358 -46.72 25.95 27.60
C LEU A 358 -46.82 24.44 27.91
N GLY A 359 -47.71 24.10 28.85
CA GLY A 359 -47.93 22.71 29.28
C GLY A 359 -49.29 22.12 28.90
N ASN A 360 -49.37 20.80 28.95
CA ASN A 360 -50.54 20.00 29.35
C ASN A 360 -50.06 18.60 29.75
N GLU A 361 -50.38 18.15 30.96
CA GLU A 361 -50.08 16.78 31.40
C GLU A 361 -51.05 15.76 30.79
N PRO A 362 -50.53 14.59 30.39
CA PRO A 362 -51.19 13.31 30.61
C PRO A 362 -50.39 12.45 31.64
N PRO A 363 -51.04 11.51 32.34
CA PRO A 363 -50.56 11.02 33.64
C PRO A 363 -49.42 9.99 33.58
N ALA A 364 -48.61 10.04 34.64
CA ALA A 364 -47.43 9.22 34.92
C ALA A 364 -47.52 7.71 34.60
N ALA A 365 -46.46 7.22 33.95
CA ALA A 365 -45.98 5.85 34.09
C ALA A 365 -44.76 5.83 35.04
N THR A 366 -44.65 4.81 35.90
CA THR A 366 -43.68 4.81 37.00
C THR A 366 -42.25 4.47 36.56
N THR A 367 -41.29 5.35 36.85
CA THR A 367 -39.85 5.09 36.70
C THR A 367 -39.14 4.92 38.05
N SER A 368 -38.03 4.17 38.05
CA SER A 368 -37.37 3.69 39.27
C SER A 368 -36.56 4.76 40.00
N ALA A 369 -36.69 4.82 41.32
CA ALA A 369 -35.95 5.75 42.18
C ALA A 369 -34.49 5.29 42.37
N ARG A 370 -33.56 5.89 41.63
CA ARG A 370 -32.10 5.78 41.91
C ARG A 370 -31.78 6.48 43.24
N LYS A 371 -31.67 5.68 44.30
CA LYS A 371 -31.38 6.11 45.66
C LYS A 371 -29.90 6.49 45.81
N ALA A 372 -29.60 7.79 45.85
CA ALA A 372 -28.24 8.27 46.11
C ALA A 372 -27.79 7.91 47.55
N CYS A 373 -26.57 7.40 47.68
CA CYS A 373 -26.01 6.94 48.96
C CYS A 373 -25.35 8.09 49.72
N HIS A 374 -26.12 8.81 50.54
CA HIS A 374 -25.56 9.76 51.50
C HIS A 374 -24.78 9.00 52.59
N ILE A 375 -23.48 9.29 52.77
CA ILE A 375 -22.65 8.65 53.78
C ILE A 375 -22.64 9.52 55.03
N ASP A 376 -23.63 9.31 55.90
CA ASP A 376 -23.72 10.00 57.20
C ASP A 376 -22.72 9.41 58.20
N SER A 377 -21.63 10.12 58.43
CA SER A 377 -20.56 9.74 59.37
C SER A 377 -20.95 10.04 60.84
N HIS A 378 -21.81 9.21 61.42
CA HIS A 378 -22.08 9.25 62.85
C HIS A 378 -20.81 8.94 63.68
N GLN A 379 -20.21 9.95 64.31
CA GLN A 379 -19.33 9.77 65.48
C GLN A 379 -20.02 10.15 66.79
N SER A 380 -19.69 9.39 67.83
CA SER A 380 -20.35 9.43 69.15
C SER A 380 -19.91 10.62 69.99
N ARG A 381 -20.79 11.08 70.89
CA ARG A 381 -20.58 12.23 71.76
C ARG A 381 -20.78 11.86 73.22
N ASN A 382 -19.69 11.58 73.95
CA ASN A 382 -19.52 11.70 75.40
C ASN A 382 -18.07 11.31 75.78
N GLY A 383 -17.37 11.93 76.74
CA GLY A 383 -17.70 13.11 77.57
C GLY A 383 -16.49 14.04 77.69
N GLY A 384 -16.65 15.20 78.35
CA GLY A 384 -15.67 16.29 78.30
C GLY A 384 -14.68 16.40 79.46
N SER A 385 -13.64 17.23 79.28
CA SER A 385 -12.84 17.82 80.36
C SER A 385 -12.12 19.11 79.91
N ALA A 386 -12.05 20.09 80.81
CA ALA A 386 -11.16 21.27 80.90
C ALA A 386 -10.55 21.93 79.65
N SER A 387 -10.84 23.23 79.49
CA SER A 387 -10.15 24.20 78.62
C SER A 387 -8.82 24.73 79.18
N PRO A 388 -7.89 25.14 78.31
CA PRO A 388 -7.20 26.44 78.45
C PRO A 388 -7.38 27.35 77.20
N PRO A 389 -7.11 28.67 77.29
CA PRO A 389 -7.36 29.63 76.21
C PRO A 389 -6.25 29.72 75.13
N PRO A 390 -6.54 30.27 73.93
CA PRO A 390 -5.61 30.34 72.80
C PRO A 390 -4.80 31.65 72.71
N PRO A 391 -3.65 31.65 72.01
CA PRO A 391 -3.00 32.86 71.52
C PRO A 391 -3.09 33.03 69.98
N ASN A 392 -3.63 34.17 69.54
CA ASN A 392 -3.26 34.95 68.35
C ASN A 392 -3.00 34.24 66.99
N GLY A 393 -4.04 34.21 66.14
CA GLY A 393 -4.12 35.12 64.98
C GLY A 393 -3.26 34.88 63.73
N LEU A 394 -3.95 34.57 62.63
CA LEU A 394 -3.58 34.90 61.24
C LEU A 394 -4.89 35.30 60.48
N PRO A 395 -4.81 36.06 59.38
CA PRO A 395 -5.95 36.80 58.85
C PRO A 395 -6.87 35.97 57.94
N THR A 396 -8.09 36.46 57.76
CA THR A 396 -9.08 36.00 56.78
C THR A 396 -8.57 36.10 55.35
N ALA A 397 -8.45 34.97 54.65
CA ALA A 397 -8.63 34.94 53.21
C ALA A 397 -10.14 34.94 52.91
N GLY A 398 -10.57 35.53 51.79
CA GLY A 398 -11.98 35.74 51.51
C GLY A 398 -12.70 34.50 51.01
N ASP A 399 -13.90 34.24 51.55
CA ASP A 399 -14.90 33.43 50.86
C ASP A 399 -15.16 34.07 49.49
N THR A 400 -14.75 33.38 48.43
CA THR A 400 -14.97 33.77 47.04
C THR A 400 -15.71 32.62 46.39
N ASP A 401 -16.84 32.91 45.74
CA ASP A 401 -17.78 31.87 45.35
C ASP A 401 -17.18 30.94 44.28
N MET A 402 -17.19 29.63 44.57
CA MET A 402 -16.66 28.56 43.70
C MET A 402 -17.79 27.76 43.04
N SER A 403 -19.06 28.12 43.30
CA SER A 403 -20.22 27.29 42.97
C SER A 403 -20.64 27.30 41.49
N ASP A 404 -20.39 28.37 40.73
CA ASP A 404 -20.84 28.51 39.33
C ASP A 404 -20.02 27.72 38.29
N SER A 405 -18.82 27.24 38.66
CA SER A 405 -17.84 26.67 37.71
C SER A 405 -18.22 25.32 37.07
N PHE A 406 -19.31 24.67 37.49
CA PHE A 406 -19.73 23.35 37.00
C PHE A 406 -20.80 23.36 35.89
N SER A 407 -21.31 24.53 35.51
CA SER A 407 -22.32 24.68 34.45
C SER A 407 -21.76 24.50 33.02
N ASP A 408 -20.45 24.63 32.86
CA ASP A 408 -19.80 24.89 31.57
C ASP A 408 -19.39 23.62 30.77
N GLY A 409 -19.55 22.42 31.34
CA GLY A 409 -19.22 21.16 30.65
C GLY A 409 -20.02 20.89 29.35
N LYS A 410 -21.12 21.64 29.17
CA LYS A 410 -21.91 21.68 27.93
C LYS A 410 -21.20 22.41 26.79
N GLY A 411 -20.39 23.43 27.12
CA GLY A 411 -19.56 24.17 26.18
C GLY A 411 -18.45 23.29 25.63
N ASP A 412 -17.69 22.63 26.51
CA ASP A 412 -16.54 21.78 26.13
C ASP A 412 -16.93 20.67 25.13
N LEU A 413 -18.09 20.02 25.29
CA LEU A 413 -18.58 19.00 24.33
C LEU A 413 -18.97 19.61 22.97
N ALA A 414 -19.58 20.79 22.97
CA ALA A 414 -19.93 21.50 21.74
C ALA A 414 -18.68 22.04 21.01
N GLU A 415 -17.66 22.51 21.75
CA GLU A 415 -16.34 22.87 21.22
C GLU A 415 -15.68 21.66 20.54
N LEU A 416 -15.67 20.49 21.19
CA LEU A 416 -15.13 19.26 20.62
C LEU A 416 -15.87 18.79 19.36
N GLN A 417 -17.20 18.85 19.34
CA GLN A 417 -18.01 18.52 18.16
C GLN A 417 -17.73 19.50 17.01
N MET A 418 -17.57 20.80 17.31
CA MET A 418 -17.24 21.83 16.33
C MET A 418 -15.83 21.63 15.75
N LEU A 419 -14.83 21.32 16.59
CA LEU A 419 -13.48 20.96 16.15
C LEU A 419 -13.48 19.72 15.25
N PHE A 420 -14.28 18.70 15.59
CA PHE A 420 -14.43 17.51 14.77
C PHE A 420 -15.14 17.78 13.43
N ASN A 421 -16.21 18.58 13.42
CA ASN A 421 -16.90 18.98 12.19
C ASN A 421 -16.01 19.83 11.27
N LEU A 422 -15.17 20.70 11.83
CA LEU A 422 -14.13 21.43 11.09
C LEU A 422 -13.05 20.49 10.55
N TRP A 423 -12.66 19.44 11.30
CA TRP A 423 -11.74 18.39 10.82
C TRP A 423 -12.35 17.48 9.73
N GLN A 424 -13.66 17.20 9.80
CA GLN A 424 -14.37 16.37 8.81
C GLN A 424 -14.65 17.13 7.51
N SER A 425 -14.91 18.44 7.59
CA SER A 425 -15.09 19.34 6.45
C SER A 425 -13.76 19.84 5.85
N ALA A 426 -12.65 19.66 6.57
CA ALA A 426 -11.31 19.94 6.09
C ALA A 426 -10.96 19.19 4.78
N GLY A 427 -10.08 19.81 3.98
CA GLY A 427 -9.39 19.11 2.91
C GLY A 427 -8.42 18.05 3.43
N ARG A 428 -7.74 17.35 2.51
CA ARG A 428 -6.65 16.38 2.83
C ARG A 428 -5.53 16.97 3.70
N SER A 429 -5.43 18.28 3.72
CA SER A 429 -4.54 19.08 4.54
C SER A 429 -5.26 20.39 4.87
N VAL A 430 -5.09 20.84 6.10
CA VAL A 430 -5.59 22.12 6.59
C VAL A 430 -4.52 22.73 7.50
N ASN A 431 -4.25 24.00 7.26
CA ASN A 431 -3.37 24.81 8.10
C ASN A 431 -4.01 24.99 9.48
N LEU A 432 -3.27 24.67 10.55
CA LEU A 432 -3.82 24.75 11.91
C LEU A 432 -4.22 26.19 12.30
N TRP A 433 -3.61 27.22 11.71
CA TRP A 433 -4.06 28.61 11.93
C TRP A 433 -5.44 28.88 11.31
N ASP A 434 -5.67 28.44 10.06
CA ASP A 434 -6.97 28.63 9.40
C ASP A 434 -8.07 27.80 10.10
N TRP A 435 -7.70 26.66 10.69
CA TRP A 435 -8.59 25.83 11.52
C TRP A 435 -8.88 26.46 12.88
N LEU A 436 -7.86 26.99 13.58
CA LEU A 436 -8.01 27.68 14.86
C LEU A 436 -8.85 28.96 14.72
N GLU A 437 -8.62 29.75 13.67
CA GLU A 437 -9.43 30.95 13.40
C GLU A 437 -10.85 30.58 12.93
N GLY A 438 -11.01 29.48 12.19
CA GLY A 438 -12.31 28.90 11.88
C GLY A 438 -13.08 28.44 13.13
N PHE A 439 -12.40 27.83 14.09
CA PHE A 439 -12.96 27.43 15.38
C PHE A 439 -13.35 28.65 16.24
N ARG A 440 -12.39 29.56 16.47
CA ARG A 440 -12.63 30.83 17.20
C ARG A 440 -13.78 31.62 16.61
N SER A 441 -13.85 31.78 15.28
CA SER A 441 -14.94 32.50 14.62
C SER A 441 -16.31 31.89 14.91
N ASN A 442 -16.44 30.56 14.89
CA ASN A 442 -17.71 29.90 15.14
C ASN A 442 -18.11 29.85 16.63
N VAL A 443 -17.16 29.90 17.57
CA VAL A 443 -17.46 29.96 19.02
C VAL A 443 -17.70 31.38 19.52
N LEU A 444 -16.89 32.37 19.09
CA LEU A 444 -17.02 33.77 19.50
C LEU A 444 -18.16 34.48 18.75
N HIS A 445 -18.40 34.12 17.49
CA HIS A 445 -19.43 34.71 16.64
C HIS A 445 -20.29 33.61 15.99
N PRO A 446 -21.07 32.86 16.78
CA PRO A 446 -21.94 31.80 16.27
C PRO A 446 -22.92 32.38 15.24
N SER A 447 -22.68 32.07 13.97
CA SER A 447 -23.44 32.65 12.85
C SER A 447 -24.91 32.24 12.95
N PRO A 448 -25.87 33.18 12.88
CA PRO A 448 -27.30 32.85 13.02
C PRO A 448 -27.79 31.87 11.94
N ALA A 449 -27.13 31.83 10.77
CA ALA A 449 -27.41 30.86 9.71
C ALA A 449 -27.06 29.40 10.09
N VAL A 450 -26.22 29.16 11.10
CA VAL A 450 -25.93 27.80 11.61
C VAL A 450 -27.02 27.34 12.58
N ALA A 451 -27.64 28.26 13.31
CA ALA A 451 -28.74 27.94 14.23
C ALA A 451 -30.01 27.44 13.49
N GLU A 452 -30.29 27.93 12.28
CA GLU A 452 -31.43 27.45 11.48
C GLU A 452 -31.24 26.02 10.93
N VAL A 453 -29.99 25.62 10.65
CA VAL A 453 -29.67 24.26 10.16
C VAL A 453 -29.88 23.18 11.23
N ALA A 454 -29.91 23.57 12.52
CA ALA A 454 -30.22 22.67 13.64
C ALA A 454 -31.72 22.26 13.73
N GLY A 455 -32.59 22.83 12.89
CA GLY A 455 -33.77 22.13 12.39
C GLY A 455 -35.15 22.63 12.87
N VAL A 456 -35.88 23.26 11.95
CA VAL A 456 -37.35 23.15 11.82
C VAL A 456 -37.67 23.02 10.32
N PRO A 457 -38.47 22.03 9.88
CA PRO A 457 -38.94 21.98 8.49
C PRO A 457 -40.03 23.05 8.28
N ALA A 458 -39.72 24.09 7.50
CA ALA A 458 -40.69 25.10 7.07
C ALA A 458 -41.32 24.69 5.74
N ASP A 459 -42.65 24.77 5.66
CA ASP A 459 -43.42 24.36 4.48
C ASP A 459 -43.36 25.37 3.31
N GLN A 460 -43.80 24.84 2.17
CA GLN A 460 -43.76 25.32 0.78
C GLN A 460 -44.16 26.77 0.44
N ASP A 461 -43.82 27.11 -0.80
CA ASP A 461 -44.41 28.13 -1.68
C ASP A 461 -44.16 29.63 -1.41
N MET A 462 -43.30 30.21 -2.25
CA MET A 462 -43.78 31.02 -3.39
C MET A 462 -42.69 31.22 -4.44
N ALA A 463 -43.07 31.17 -5.73
CA ALA A 463 -42.17 31.40 -6.85
C ALA A 463 -42.39 32.78 -7.50
N VAL A 464 -41.32 33.53 -7.73
CA VAL A 464 -41.30 34.70 -8.60
C VAL A 464 -40.02 34.70 -9.44
N THR A 465 -40.17 34.89 -10.75
CA THR A 465 -39.10 35.08 -11.74
C THR A 465 -38.82 36.56 -11.97
N GLU A 466 -37.56 36.95 -12.24
CA GLU A 466 -37.16 37.55 -13.53
C GLU A 466 -35.65 37.90 -13.61
N ASP A 467 -35.22 38.30 -14.80
CA ASP A 467 -33.85 38.24 -15.33
C ASP A 467 -32.93 39.46 -15.06
N ALA A 468 -31.64 39.19 -15.31
CA ALA A 468 -30.66 40.07 -15.99
C ALA A 468 -29.78 41.09 -15.21
N ALA A 469 -28.69 41.46 -15.92
CA ALA A 469 -27.83 42.65 -15.75
C ALA A 469 -26.70 42.64 -14.70
N ALA A 470 -25.63 41.92 -15.04
CA ALA A 470 -24.25 42.46 -15.16
C ALA A 470 -23.76 43.60 -14.23
N GLY A 471 -22.76 43.26 -13.39
CA GLY A 471 -21.50 44.01 -13.33
C GLY A 471 -21.24 44.89 -12.09
N GLY A 472 -20.00 44.84 -11.61
CA GLY A 472 -19.54 45.57 -10.43
C GLY A 472 -19.74 44.79 -9.12
N GLY A 473 -18.91 44.96 -8.09
CA GLY A 473 -17.66 45.71 -8.04
C GLY A 473 -16.93 45.47 -6.71
N ALA A 474 -15.60 45.49 -6.71
CA ALA A 474 -14.83 45.24 -5.49
C ALA A 474 -15.04 46.37 -4.46
N VAL A 475 -15.67 46.05 -3.32
CA VAL A 475 -15.91 47.00 -2.22
C VAL A 475 -14.62 47.21 -1.43
N VAL A 476 -13.70 48.01 -1.99
CA VAL A 476 -12.47 48.43 -1.31
C VAL A 476 -12.80 49.51 -0.28
N GLY A 477 -13.06 49.10 0.96
CA GLY A 477 -13.40 49.95 2.10
C GLY A 477 -12.27 50.90 2.53
N LYS A 478 -12.04 51.96 1.76
CA LYS A 478 -11.08 53.03 2.11
C LYS A 478 -11.59 53.89 3.27
N ARG A 479 -11.39 53.44 4.52
CA ARG A 479 -11.41 54.31 5.71
C ARG A 479 -10.39 55.44 5.48
N LYS A 480 -10.86 56.69 5.38
CA LYS A 480 -10.04 57.87 5.04
C LYS A 480 -10.19 58.97 6.09
N ARG A 481 -9.19 59.06 6.98
CA ARG A 481 -8.84 60.21 7.85
C ARG A 481 -10.00 60.98 8.51
N GLY A 482 -10.19 60.76 9.81
CA GLY A 482 -10.28 61.88 10.75
C GLY A 482 -8.89 62.51 10.95
N GLY A 483 -8.82 63.76 11.41
CA GLY A 483 -7.59 64.43 11.84
C GLY A 483 -7.50 64.51 13.37
N PRO A 484 -6.35 64.91 13.94
CA PRO A 484 -6.26 65.17 15.37
C PRO A 484 -7.13 66.38 15.72
N VAL A 485 -7.99 66.21 16.73
CA VAL A 485 -8.67 67.31 17.42
C VAL A 485 -8.10 67.31 18.83
N GLU A 486 -7.26 68.30 19.13
CA GLU A 486 -6.86 68.60 20.51
C GLU A 486 -8.13 69.01 21.27
N LYS A 487 -8.43 68.29 22.35
CA LYS A 487 -9.59 68.59 23.20
C LYS A 487 -9.28 68.19 24.64
N ASP A 488 -8.60 69.07 25.35
CA ASP A 488 -8.42 68.97 26.80
C ASP A 488 -9.80 68.96 27.49
N GLY A 489 -10.02 68.05 28.45
CA GLY A 489 -11.16 68.15 29.37
C GLY A 489 -11.76 66.82 29.85
N GLU A 490 -11.42 66.48 31.10
CA GLU A 490 -12.19 65.63 32.04
C GLU A 490 -12.32 64.13 31.67
N ASP A 491 -11.24 63.39 31.96
CA ASP A 491 -11.12 61.93 31.93
C ASP A 491 -11.85 61.23 33.10
N GLY A 492 -11.97 59.89 33.05
CA GLY A 492 -11.80 59.08 34.27
C GLY A 492 -12.89 58.08 34.69
N ALA A 493 -13.75 57.60 33.78
CA ALA A 493 -14.70 56.52 34.08
C ALA A 493 -14.85 55.49 32.95
N ASP A 494 -15.28 55.94 31.76
CA ASP A 494 -15.75 55.06 30.68
C ASP A 494 -14.63 54.18 30.06
N ASP A 495 -13.36 54.59 30.14
CA ASP A 495 -12.22 53.80 29.65
C ASP A 495 -12.04 52.47 30.41
N ALA A 496 -12.51 52.40 31.66
CA ALA A 496 -12.31 51.23 32.52
C ALA A 496 -13.24 50.05 32.22
N GLU A 497 -14.35 50.27 31.50
CA GLU A 497 -15.20 49.18 31.00
C GLU A 497 -14.64 48.61 29.68
N ALA A 498 -14.08 49.47 28.81
CA ALA A 498 -13.42 49.03 27.58
C ALA A 498 -12.16 48.16 27.84
N ASP A 499 -11.32 48.58 28.80
CA ASP A 499 -10.15 47.80 29.26
C ASP A 499 -10.54 46.44 29.90
N ALA A 500 -11.80 46.27 30.34
CA ALA A 500 -12.31 45.02 30.89
C ALA A 500 -12.81 44.07 29.80
N ASP A 501 -13.62 44.58 28.85
CA ASP A 501 -14.15 43.82 27.72
C ASP A 501 -13.03 43.28 26.81
N GLU A 502 -12.04 44.10 26.44
CA GLU A 502 -10.90 43.65 25.61
C GLU A 502 -10.12 42.51 26.30
N LYS A 503 -10.06 42.53 27.63
CA LYS A 503 -9.35 41.50 28.41
C LYS A 503 -10.13 40.20 28.52
N GLU A 504 -11.45 40.23 28.68
CA GLU A 504 -12.26 38.99 28.67
C GLU A 504 -12.14 38.28 27.32
N ASP A 505 -12.15 39.02 26.21
CA ASP A 505 -11.92 38.47 24.88
C ASP A 505 -10.50 37.90 24.69
N GLU A 506 -9.45 38.52 25.26
CA GLU A 506 -8.09 37.94 25.26
C GLU A 506 -8.02 36.61 26.05
N ASP A 507 -8.52 36.58 27.30
CA ASP A 507 -8.51 35.38 28.15
C ASP A 507 -9.35 34.24 27.52
N LYS A 508 -10.47 34.58 26.88
CA LYS A 508 -11.34 33.64 26.14
C LYS A 508 -10.68 33.12 24.86
N ALA A 509 -10.02 33.99 24.09
CA ALA A 509 -9.24 33.60 22.93
C ALA A 509 -8.02 32.72 23.31
N ALA A 510 -7.48 32.89 24.52
CA ALA A 510 -6.44 32.02 25.08
C ALA A 510 -6.99 30.65 25.50
N ARG A 511 -8.16 30.57 26.15
CA ARG A 511 -8.86 29.29 26.43
C ARG A 511 -9.08 28.48 25.16
N LEU A 512 -9.71 29.09 24.15
CA LEU A 512 -10.03 28.39 22.88
C LEU A 512 -8.77 27.88 22.17
N HIS A 513 -7.65 28.62 22.25
CA HIS A 513 -6.37 28.15 21.74
C HIS A 513 -5.82 26.94 22.53
N ALA A 514 -6.00 26.91 23.86
CA ALA A 514 -5.64 25.76 24.68
C ALA A 514 -6.53 24.52 24.38
N THR A 515 -7.85 24.69 24.23
CA THR A 515 -8.76 23.60 23.80
C THR A 515 -8.31 23.04 22.45
N PHE A 516 -8.04 23.91 21.47
CA PHE A 516 -7.60 23.54 20.12
C PHE A 516 -6.29 22.73 20.13
N VAL A 517 -5.25 23.21 20.85
CA VAL A 517 -3.96 22.52 20.96
C VAL A 517 -4.13 21.15 21.64
N ARG A 518 -4.95 21.08 22.69
CA ARG A 518 -5.26 19.83 23.38
C ARG A 518 -5.97 18.83 22.46
N PHE A 519 -6.98 19.27 21.70
CA PHE A 519 -7.66 18.44 20.70
C PHE A 519 -6.71 17.91 19.64
N CYS A 520 -5.80 18.76 19.11
CA CYS A 520 -4.80 18.32 18.13
C CYS A 520 -3.86 17.24 18.70
N GLU A 521 -3.42 17.34 19.96
CA GLU A 521 -2.57 16.34 20.60
C GLU A 521 -3.33 15.05 20.94
N GLU A 522 -4.56 15.13 21.46
CA GLU A 522 -5.40 13.96 21.74
C GLU A 522 -5.79 13.23 20.44
N ALA A 523 -6.18 13.97 19.39
CA ALA A 523 -6.42 13.41 18.05
C ALA A 523 -5.15 12.74 17.48
N ARG A 524 -3.96 13.34 17.70
CA ARG A 524 -2.66 12.75 17.30
C ARG A 524 -2.37 11.45 18.03
N MET A 525 -2.67 11.35 19.33
CA MET A 525 -2.56 10.10 20.10
C MET A 525 -3.55 9.02 19.64
N LEU A 526 -4.76 9.42 19.23
CA LEU A 526 -5.77 8.55 18.63
C LEU A 526 -5.47 8.17 17.16
N GLY A 527 -4.40 8.71 16.57
CA GLY A 527 -4.00 8.45 15.17
C GLY A 527 -4.90 9.10 14.11
N LEU A 528 -5.78 10.04 14.48
CA LEU A 528 -6.73 10.69 13.57
C LEU A 528 -6.06 11.56 12.48
N PRO A 529 -5.10 12.47 12.78
CA PRO A 529 -4.39 13.23 11.75
C PRO A 529 -3.28 12.42 11.06
N ALA A 530 -2.97 11.22 11.56
CA ALA A 530 -1.93 10.34 11.02
C ALA A 530 -2.46 9.44 9.90
N HIS A 531 -3.20 10.01 8.94
CA HIS A 531 -3.67 9.27 7.78
C HIS A 531 -2.84 9.56 6.53
N ASP A 532 -1.90 8.66 6.23
CA ASP A 532 -1.17 8.61 4.96
C ASP A 532 -2.13 8.34 3.78
N ALA A 533 -2.79 9.40 3.31
CA ALA A 533 -3.72 9.40 2.18
C ALA A 533 -3.12 10.00 0.90
N GLY A 534 -1.81 10.20 0.85
CA GLY A 534 -1.04 10.80 -0.24
C GLY A 534 -0.84 12.32 -0.07
N PRO A 535 0.37 12.85 -0.35
CA PRO A 535 0.81 14.16 0.14
C PRO A 535 0.31 15.37 -0.66
N SER A 536 0.54 16.55 -0.06
CA SER A 536 0.46 17.92 -0.59
C SER A 536 -0.88 18.66 -0.43
N ILE A 537 -0.97 19.79 0.28
CA ILE A 537 0.04 20.53 1.10
C ILE A 537 -0.67 21.33 2.22
N ALA A 538 0.06 21.66 3.31
CA ALA A 538 -0.22 22.63 4.39
C ALA A 538 -0.41 22.02 5.79
N VAL A 539 0.69 21.97 6.55
CA VAL A 539 0.76 21.82 8.01
C VAL A 539 1.77 22.88 8.50
N PRO A 540 1.60 23.52 9.68
CA PRO A 540 2.45 24.63 10.10
C PRO A 540 3.94 24.29 10.28
N ARG A 541 4.80 25.29 10.07
CA ARG A 541 6.25 25.16 10.08
C ARG A 541 6.82 24.98 11.49
N THR A 542 7.18 23.75 11.84
CA THR A 542 8.10 23.45 12.95
C THR A 542 9.56 23.65 12.52
N THR A 543 10.50 23.64 13.47
CA THR A 543 11.96 23.64 13.18
C THR A 543 12.38 22.45 12.30
N ARG A 544 11.61 21.36 12.30
CA ARG A 544 11.80 20.22 11.38
C ARG A 544 11.38 20.58 9.96
N SER A 545 10.24 21.24 9.79
CA SER A 545 9.82 21.76 8.48
C SER A 545 10.80 22.79 7.88
N MET A 546 11.50 23.59 8.69
CA MET A 546 12.59 24.45 8.20
C MET A 546 13.83 23.65 7.73
N LEU A 547 13.99 22.40 8.18
CA LEU A 547 15.01 21.47 7.69
C LEU A 547 14.50 20.61 6.53
N ASP A 548 13.18 20.44 6.38
CA ASP A 548 12.57 19.79 5.21
C ASP A 548 12.48 20.75 3.99
N GLU A 549 12.39 22.07 4.21
CA GLU A 549 12.51 23.11 3.17
C GLU A 549 13.93 23.25 2.61
N ILE A 550 14.94 22.79 3.34
CA ILE A 550 16.21 22.37 2.73
C ILE A 550 15.90 21.05 2.05
N GLU A 551 15.52 21.06 0.77
CA GLU A 551 15.02 19.89 0.03
C GLU A 551 15.88 18.64 0.31
N CYS A 552 15.41 17.78 1.22
CA CYS A 552 16.01 16.50 1.54
C CYS A 552 15.63 15.44 0.49
N GLY A 553 15.54 15.88 -0.77
CA GLY A 553 15.62 15.01 -1.92
C GLY A 553 16.89 14.16 -1.81
N THR A 554 16.80 12.91 -2.23
CA THR A 554 17.92 11.98 -2.12
C THR A 554 19.16 12.57 -2.79
N ALA A 555 20.34 12.16 -2.33
CA ALA A 555 21.59 12.57 -2.99
C ALA A 555 21.63 12.19 -4.48
N ALA A 556 20.77 11.27 -4.93
CA ALA A 556 20.51 11.00 -6.34
C ALA A 556 19.69 12.13 -7.00
N GLU A 557 18.54 12.52 -6.45
CA GLU A 557 17.66 13.57 -6.99
C GLU A 557 18.36 14.93 -7.09
N ALA A 558 19.04 15.39 -6.05
CA ALA A 558 19.80 16.66 -6.11
C ALA A 558 20.91 16.61 -7.18
N VAL A 559 21.59 15.47 -7.30
CA VAL A 559 22.58 15.21 -8.37
C VAL A 559 21.91 15.15 -9.75
N LEU A 560 20.69 14.64 -9.85
CA LEU A 560 19.93 14.56 -11.10
C LEU A 560 19.40 15.90 -11.57
N SER A 561 18.88 16.75 -10.69
CA SER A 561 18.50 18.14 -11.02
C SER A 561 19.73 18.94 -11.48
N MET A 562 20.87 18.80 -10.80
CA MET A 562 22.14 19.37 -11.26
C MET A 562 22.58 18.80 -12.63
N ARG A 563 22.38 17.49 -12.90
CA ARG A 563 22.74 16.84 -14.17
C ARG A 563 21.75 17.13 -15.31
N TYR A 564 20.49 17.44 -15.02
CA TYR A 564 19.48 17.82 -15.99
C TYR A 564 19.87 19.14 -16.66
N ILE A 565 20.25 20.13 -15.84
CA ILE A 565 20.73 21.43 -16.30
C ILE A 565 22.14 21.33 -16.93
N ASN A 566 23.11 20.74 -16.22
CA ASN A 566 24.53 20.84 -16.59
C ASN A 566 25.06 19.68 -17.47
N SER A 567 24.26 18.66 -17.75
CA SER A 567 24.67 17.46 -18.50
C SER A 567 23.49 16.77 -19.22
N PRO A 568 22.65 17.50 -19.99
CA PRO A 568 21.52 16.91 -20.68
C PRO A 568 21.98 15.93 -21.79
N PRO A 569 21.12 15.02 -22.28
CA PRO A 569 21.52 14.00 -23.25
C PRO A 569 21.88 14.49 -24.67
N GLY A 570 21.67 15.77 -24.99
CA GLY A 570 21.92 16.34 -26.32
C GLY A 570 20.84 16.00 -27.37
N PRO A 571 21.03 16.46 -28.62
CA PRO A 571 20.09 16.26 -29.73
C PRO A 571 19.94 14.79 -30.13
N THR A 572 18.90 14.44 -30.90
CA THR A 572 18.75 13.12 -31.53
C THR A 572 19.65 12.96 -32.76
N PHE A 573 20.10 14.08 -33.36
CA PHE A 573 20.77 14.18 -34.66
C PHE A 573 19.88 13.88 -35.87
N LEU A 574 18.56 13.87 -35.68
CA LEU A 574 17.58 13.89 -36.76
C LEU A 574 16.98 15.30 -36.81
N GLN A 575 17.55 16.18 -37.64
CA GLN A 575 17.29 17.64 -37.58
C GLN A 575 15.80 17.99 -37.50
N ARG A 576 14.94 17.40 -38.35
CA ARG A 576 13.49 17.66 -38.33
C ARG A 576 12.81 17.23 -37.03
N LEU A 577 13.22 16.10 -36.46
CA LEU A 577 12.73 15.62 -35.17
C LEU A 577 13.23 16.53 -34.04
N ASP A 578 14.47 17.01 -34.11
CA ASP A 578 15.06 17.92 -33.12
C ASP A 578 14.42 19.32 -33.15
N GLU A 579 14.14 19.87 -34.35
CA GLU A 579 13.39 21.11 -34.56
C GLU A 579 12.02 21.04 -33.87
N GLU A 580 11.24 20.00 -34.14
CA GLU A 580 9.88 19.83 -33.60
C GLU A 580 9.86 19.45 -32.11
N LEU A 581 10.83 18.66 -31.61
CA LEU A 581 10.97 18.38 -30.17
C LEU A 581 11.26 19.65 -29.37
N LEU A 582 12.12 20.55 -29.87
CA LEU A 582 12.42 21.82 -29.21
C LEU A 582 11.27 22.82 -29.31
N ALA A 583 10.53 22.83 -30.42
CA ALA A 583 9.31 23.63 -30.56
C ALA A 583 8.21 23.18 -29.59
N ALA A 584 8.06 21.87 -29.38
CA ALA A 584 7.10 21.31 -28.45
C ALA A 584 7.50 21.48 -26.98
N ARG A 585 8.77 21.24 -26.66
CA ARG A 585 9.33 21.21 -25.30
C ARG A 585 10.72 21.86 -25.26
N PRO A 586 10.82 23.19 -25.22
CA PRO A 586 12.10 23.89 -25.23
C PRO A 586 12.93 23.57 -23.98
N HIS A 587 14.24 23.38 -24.18
CA HIS A 587 15.22 23.17 -23.12
C HIS A 587 16.25 24.32 -23.10
N PRO A 588 16.63 24.90 -21.94
CA PRO A 588 17.54 26.04 -21.89
C PRO A 588 18.93 25.74 -22.50
N GLY A 589 19.38 24.49 -22.41
CA GLY A 589 20.62 24.02 -23.06
C GLY A 589 20.46 23.50 -24.49
N GLY A 590 19.36 23.79 -25.20
CA GLY A 590 19.13 23.35 -26.59
C GLY A 590 19.01 21.83 -26.80
N SER A 591 18.80 21.07 -25.74
CA SER A 591 18.77 19.60 -25.77
C SER A 591 17.36 19.08 -26.03
N THR A 592 17.21 18.26 -27.08
CA THR A 592 15.89 17.78 -27.55
C THR A 592 15.39 16.60 -26.72
N LEU A 593 16.32 15.72 -26.35
CA LEU A 593 16.19 14.74 -25.28
C LEU A 593 16.58 15.37 -23.93
N GLN A 594 15.93 14.94 -22.86
CA GLN A 594 16.18 15.35 -21.47
C GLN A 594 16.34 14.12 -20.57
N ARG A 595 16.82 14.30 -19.34
CA ARG A 595 17.10 13.16 -18.43
C ARG A 595 15.82 12.64 -17.79
N GLY A 596 15.65 11.32 -17.81
CA GLY A 596 14.39 10.68 -17.40
C GLY A 596 13.30 10.70 -18.46
N ASP A 597 13.62 11.04 -19.72
CA ASP A 597 12.67 10.93 -20.84
C ASP A 597 12.24 9.47 -21.06
N LEU A 598 10.97 9.30 -21.44
CA LEU A 598 10.44 8.07 -22.02
C LEU A 598 9.96 8.33 -23.45
N LEU A 599 10.60 7.70 -24.42
CA LEU A 599 10.20 7.74 -25.81
C LEU A 599 9.59 6.39 -26.20
N GLU A 600 8.44 6.43 -26.86
CA GLU A 600 7.80 5.26 -27.46
C GLU A 600 7.92 5.32 -28.98
N VAL A 601 8.28 4.22 -29.62
CA VAL A 601 8.42 4.07 -31.08
C VAL A 601 7.40 3.05 -31.54
N VAL A 602 6.23 3.52 -31.97
CA VAL A 602 5.08 2.69 -32.36
C VAL A 602 5.08 2.50 -33.87
N GLY A 603 4.71 1.31 -34.35
CA GLY A 603 4.49 1.09 -35.78
C GLY A 603 4.39 -0.39 -36.13
N PRO A 604 4.14 -0.73 -37.40
CA PRO A 604 4.08 -2.11 -37.86
C PRO A 604 5.48 -2.72 -37.98
N SER A 605 5.58 -4.01 -38.25
CA SER A 605 6.85 -4.64 -38.65
C SER A 605 7.36 -4.05 -39.98
N GLY A 606 8.67 -3.86 -40.10
CA GLY A 606 9.31 -3.28 -41.30
C GLY A 606 9.25 -1.74 -41.40
N SER A 607 8.60 -1.04 -40.47
CA SER A 607 8.51 0.44 -40.47
C SER A 607 9.78 1.21 -40.06
N GLY A 608 10.89 0.52 -39.84
CA GLY A 608 12.16 1.14 -39.46
C GLY A 608 12.41 1.31 -37.95
N LYS A 609 11.52 0.82 -37.07
CA LYS A 609 11.65 0.93 -35.60
C LYS A 609 13.08 0.62 -35.09
N THR A 610 13.57 -0.59 -35.34
CA THR A 610 14.90 -1.05 -34.94
C THR A 610 16.05 -0.24 -35.59
N SER A 611 15.82 0.38 -36.75
CA SER A 611 16.81 1.27 -37.39
C SER A 611 16.93 2.62 -36.66
N ILE A 612 15.81 3.21 -36.20
CA ILE A 612 15.84 4.40 -35.33
C ILE A 612 16.53 4.07 -34.00
N LEU A 613 16.21 2.93 -33.40
CA LEU A 613 16.87 2.49 -32.17
C LEU A 613 18.38 2.29 -32.36
N ASN A 614 18.81 1.72 -33.49
CA ASN A 614 20.23 1.61 -33.84
C ASN A 614 20.90 2.96 -34.06
N PHE A 615 20.20 3.95 -34.64
CA PHE A 615 20.73 5.31 -34.82
C PHE A 615 20.91 6.03 -33.47
N PHE A 616 19.96 5.89 -32.54
CA PHE A 616 20.10 6.39 -31.17
C PHE A 616 21.23 5.69 -30.41
N LEU A 617 21.41 4.37 -30.57
CA LEU A 617 22.58 3.68 -30.03
C LEU A 617 23.90 4.17 -30.65
N LEU A 618 23.97 4.31 -31.97
CA LEU A 618 25.16 4.76 -32.70
C LEU A 618 25.62 6.14 -32.23
N THR A 619 24.71 7.11 -32.23
CA THR A 619 25.00 8.49 -31.83
C THR A 619 25.29 8.63 -30.34
N SER A 620 24.72 7.79 -29.47
CA SER A 620 25.08 7.76 -28.04
C SER A 620 26.45 7.13 -27.78
N LEU A 621 26.78 6.01 -28.43
CA LEU A 621 27.96 5.19 -28.11
C LEU A 621 29.27 5.72 -28.71
N LEU A 622 29.22 6.26 -29.94
CA LEU A 622 30.39 6.87 -30.59
C LEU A 622 30.91 8.08 -29.78
N PRO A 623 32.19 8.45 -29.90
CA PRO A 623 32.71 9.68 -29.30
C PRO A 623 32.36 10.92 -30.15
N SER A 624 32.47 12.12 -29.57
CA SER A 624 32.24 13.39 -30.28
C SER A 624 33.27 13.65 -31.37
N SER A 625 34.54 13.35 -31.08
CA SER A 625 35.65 13.36 -32.02
C SER A 625 36.62 12.21 -31.77
N PHE A 626 37.48 11.91 -32.75
CA PHE A 626 38.66 11.08 -32.56
C PHE A 626 39.85 11.65 -33.35
N ARG A 627 41.07 11.28 -32.94
CA ARG A 627 42.30 11.71 -33.62
C ARG A 627 42.85 10.58 -34.46
N LEU A 628 43.03 10.83 -35.76
CA LEU A 628 43.82 9.93 -36.60
C LEU A 628 45.29 9.95 -36.15
N PRO A 629 45.98 8.79 -36.20
CA PRO A 629 47.44 8.77 -36.08
C PRO A 629 48.07 9.62 -37.19
N PRO A 630 49.26 10.22 -36.95
CA PRO A 630 49.97 10.95 -38.00
C PRO A 630 50.37 9.99 -39.12
N THR A 631 49.86 10.23 -40.33
CA THR A 631 50.30 9.49 -41.52
C THR A 631 51.66 10.03 -41.98
N ARG A 632 52.30 9.35 -42.93
CA ARG A 632 53.63 9.77 -43.46
C ARG A 632 53.66 11.17 -44.07
N THR A 633 52.50 11.78 -44.33
CA THR A 633 52.38 13.10 -44.98
C THR A 633 51.51 14.10 -44.23
N THR A 634 50.89 13.74 -43.09
CA THR A 634 49.95 14.61 -42.36
C THR A 634 50.18 14.60 -40.85
N SER A 635 49.98 15.75 -40.21
CA SER A 635 49.87 15.87 -38.76
C SER A 635 48.65 15.10 -38.23
N PRO A 636 48.61 14.75 -36.92
CA PRO A 636 47.43 14.15 -36.30
C PRO A 636 46.21 15.04 -36.51
N THR A 637 45.18 14.51 -37.16
CA THR A 637 43.98 15.26 -37.56
C THR A 637 42.82 14.82 -36.67
N GLU A 638 42.11 15.77 -36.08
CA GLU A 638 40.94 15.49 -35.24
C GLU A 638 39.66 15.53 -36.09
N ILE A 639 39.00 14.39 -36.21
CA ILE A 639 37.77 14.20 -36.97
C ILE A 639 36.59 14.29 -36.01
N GLN A 640 35.61 15.11 -36.36
CA GLN A 640 34.33 15.17 -35.66
C GLN A 640 33.45 14.00 -36.12
N LEU A 641 32.96 13.21 -35.16
CA LEU A 641 32.04 12.09 -35.38
C LEU A 641 30.62 12.39 -34.87
N GLY A 642 30.46 13.42 -34.03
CA GLY A 642 29.15 13.82 -33.49
C GLY A 642 28.56 12.90 -32.42
N GLY A 643 29.31 11.89 -31.95
CA GLY A 643 28.85 11.01 -30.87
C GLY A 643 28.90 11.64 -29.47
N LYS A 644 28.42 10.90 -28.47
CA LYS A 644 28.25 11.38 -27.08
C LYS A 644 29.13 10.67 -26.02
N SER A 645 29.82 9.58 -26.37
CA SER A 645 30.57 8.70 -25.44
C SER A 645 29.73 8.16 -24.26
N PHE A 646 28.42 8.06 -24.41
CA PHE A 646 27.49 7.59 -23.38
C PHE A 646 27.50 6.07 -23.26
N HIS A 647 27.12 5.54 -22.08
CA HIS A 647 26.82 4.12 -21.94
C HIS A 647 25.36 3.85 -22.23
N ALA A 648 25.09 2.79 -22.99
CA ALA A 648 23.76 2.36 -23.35
C ALA A 648 23.51 0.90 -22.95
N ALA A 649 22.25 0.59 -22.67
CA ALA A 649 21.76 -0.78 -22.57
C ALA A 649 20.79 -1.09 -23.70
N LEU A 650 20.90 -2.28 -24.28
CA LEU A 650 19.94 -2.83 -25.24
C LEU A 650 19.29 -4.07 -24.65
N LEU A 651 17.99 -3.99 -24.41
CA LEU A 651 17.11 -5.10 -24.09
C LEU A 651 16.41 -5.52 -25.39
N HIS A 652 16.56 -6.77 -25.82
CA HIS A 652 15.86 -7.29 -27.00
C HIS A 652 15.44 -8.78 -26.84
N PRO A 653 14.30 -9.21 -27.42
CA PRO A 653 13.90 -10.61 -27.44
C PRO A 653 14.91 -11.56 -28.08
N GLU A 654 15.04 -12.77 -27.54
CA GLU A 654 15.80 -13.89 -28.13
C GLU A 654 15.30 -14.25 -29.53
N THR A 655 14.02 -13.99 -29.83
CA THR A 655 13.38 -14.17 -31.14
C THR A 655 13.77 -13.10 -32.16
N HIS A 656 14.29 -11.95 -31.74
CA HIS A 656 14.69 -10.87 -32.64
C HIS A 656 16.12 -11.08 -33.15
N ARG A 657 16.33 -10.87 -34.46
CA ARG A 657 17.67 -10.86 -35.04
C ARG A 657 18.50 -9.79 -34.34
N SER A 658 19.59 -10.19 -33.68
CA SER A 658 20.43 -9.27 -32.92
C SER A 658 20.88 -8.11 -33.81
N PRO A 659 20.68 -6.84 -33.41
CA PRO A 659 20.96 -5.69 -34.25
C PRO A 659 22.45 -5.30 -34.27
N LEU A 660 23.28 -5.89 -33.39
CA LEU A 660 24.72 -5.61 -33.29
C LEU A 660 25.47 -5.60 -34.64
N PRO A 661 25.27 -6.54 -35.59
CA PRO A 661 25.98 -6.49 -36.87
C PRO A 661 25.61 -5.27 -37.72
N THR A 662 24.36 -4.79 -37.63
CA THR A 662 23.91 -3.56 -38.28
C THR A 662 24.49 -2.33 -37.59
N LEU A 663 24.49 -2.31 -36.25
CA LEU A 663 25.07 -1.21 -35.48
C LEU A 663 26.59 -1.04 -35.74
N VAL A 664 27.35 -2.14 -35.73
CA VAL A 664 28.80 -2.14 -36.00
C VAL A 664 29.10 -1.68 -37.43
N ARG A 665 28.30 -2.13 -38.40
CA ARG A 665 28.40 -1.70 -39.79
C ARG A 665 28.10 -0.20 -39.95
N GLY A 666 26.99 0.28 -39.40
CA GLY A 666 26.64 1.69 -39.42
C GLY A 666 27.69 2.58 -38.74
N MET A 667 28.27 2.14 -37.61
CA MET A 667 29.40 2.84 -36.97
C MET A 667 30.60 2.95 -37.91
N ARG A 668 31.00 1.86 -38.58
CA ARG A 668 32.09 1.87 -39.56
C ARG A 668 31.81 2.79 -40.74
N ALA A 669 30.62 2.71 -41.33
CA ALA A 669 30.20 3.55 -42.45
C ALA A 669 30.19 5.04 -42.07
N HIS A 670 29.64 5.38 -40.91
CA HIS A 670 29.62 6.75 -40.38
C HIS A 670 31.03 7.30 -40.15
N ILE A 671 31.89 6.55 -39.45
CA ILE A 671 33.30 6.96 -39.24
C ILE A 671 34.02 7.14 -40.59
N THR A 672 33.81 6.22 -41.54
CA THR A 672 34.38 6.28 -42.89
C THR A 672 33.92 7.55 -43.64
N SER A 673 32.64 7.90 -43.56
CA SER A 673 32.07 9.12 -44.15
C SER A 673 32.65 10.39 -43.50
N CYS A 674 32.77 10.43 -42.17
CA CYS A 674 33.41 11.55 -41.46
C CYS A 674 34.91 11.69 -41.78
N VAL A 675 35.62 10.59 -41.99
CA VAL A 675 37.01 10.58 -42.49
C VAL A 675 37.08 11.18 -43.89
N GLU A 676 36.18 10.79 -44.79
CA GLU A 676 36.19 11.24 -46.20
C GLU A 676 35.69 12.67 -46.41
N SER A 677 34.80 13.18 -45.56
CA SER A 677 34.40 14.60 -45.58
C SER A 677 35.48 15.51 -44.98
N THR A 678 36.30 15.01 -44.04
CA THR A 678 37.40 15.77 -43.42
C THR A 678 38.68 15.72 -44.28
N LEU A 679 39.00 14.59 -44.90
CA LEU A 679 40.20 14.43 -45.74
C LEU A 679 39.92 14.87 -47.18
N ALA A 680 40.45 16.05 -47.54
CA ALA A 680 40.32 16.61 -48.89
C ALA A 680 40.68 15.62 -50.01
N SER A 681 40.00 15.73 -51.15
CA SER A 681 39.93 14.75 -52.26
C SER A 681 41.26 14.16 -52.73
N SER A 682 42.37 14.89 -52.57
CA SER A 682 43.74 14.48 -52.88
C SER A 682 44.27 13.32 -52.01
N LEU A 683 43.65 13.04 -50.86
CA LEU A 683 44.16 12.12 -49.84
C LEU A 683 43.53 10.72 -49.86
N LYS A 684 42.80 10.35 -50.93
CA LYS A 684 42.16 9.01 -51.05
C LYS A 684 43.11 7.82 -50.88
N ALA A 685 44.42 8.00 -51.06
CA ALA A 685 45.43 6.97 -50.77
C ALA A 685 45.55 6.59 -49.28
N ILE A 686 45.17 7.50 -48.36
CA ILE A 686 45.17 7.23 -46.91
C ILE A 686 44.12 6.18 -46.51
N ARG A 687 43.07 5.98 -47.34
CA ARG A 687 42.02 4.97 -47.13
C ARG A 687 42.54 3.52 -47.14
N SER A 688 43.77 3.29 -47.61
CA SER A 688 44.47 2.00 -47.59
C SER A 688 45.52 1.89 -46.48
N ASP A 689 45.68 2.89 -45.61
CA ASP A 689 46.62 2.85 -44.50
C ASP A 689 46.08 1.95 -43.37
N ALA A 690 46.83 0.90 -43.06
CA ALA A 690 46.46 -0.09 -42.05
C ALA A 690 46.37 0.50 -40.64
N ASP A 691 47.08 1.59 -40.35
CA ASP A 691 47.04 2.25 -39.04
C ASP A 691 45.81 3.16 -38.89
N VAL A 692 45.30 3.72 -40.00
CA VAL A 692 44.01 4.43 -40.04
C VAL A 692 42.86 3.44 -39.88
N ALA A 693 42.87 2.33 -40.62
CA ALA A 693 41.88 1.26 -40.47
C ALA A 693 41.85 0.69 -39.04
N ARG A 694 43.02 0.48 -38.41
CA ARG A 694 43.11 0.04 -37.01
C ARG A 694 42.52 1.08 -36.05
N ALA A 695 42.86 2.37 -36.22
CA ALA A 695 42.31 3.43 -35.37
C ALA A 695 40.77 3.55 -35.47
N MET A 696 40.19 3.31 -36.65
CA MET A 696 38.73 3.25 -36.84
C MET A 696 38.11 2.05 -36.10
N GLU A 697 38.71 0.86 -36.21
CA GLU A 697 38.27 -0.33 -35.46
C GLU A 697 38.42 -0.15 -33.95
N ASP A 698 39.49 0.48 -33.47
CA ASP A 698 39.68 0.77 -32.04
C ASP A 698 38.58 1.70 -31.50
N VAL A 699 38.15 2.71 -32.28
CA VAL A 699 37.00 3.57 -31.92
C VAL A 699 35.68 2.79 -31.91
N VAL A 700 35.46 1.87 -32.86
CA VAL A 700 34.26 1.01 -32.87
C VAL A 700 34.26 0.08 -31.66
N LEU A 701 35.37 -0.61 -31.38
CA LEU A 701 35.50 -1.52 -30.23
C LEU A 701 35.33 -0.78 -28.90
N GLU A 702 35.91 0.41 -28.75
CA GLU A 702 35.75 1.24 -27.56
C GLU A 702 34.32 1.79 -27.41
N SER A 703 33.63 2.06 -28.52
CA SER A 703 32.21 2.43 -28.50
C SER A 703 31.31 1.24 -28.13
N LEU A 704 31.64 0.02 -28.55
CA LEU A 704 30.92 -1.19 -28.16
C LEU A 704 31.14 -1.59 -26.69
N ARG A 705 32.30 -1.27 -26.08
CA ARG A 705 32.52 -1.47 -24.63
C ARG A 705 31.53 -0.70 -23.76
N ARG A 706 30.97 0.39 -24.28
CA ARG A 706 29.92 1.19 -23.63
C ARG A 706 28.49 0.62 -23.80
N LEU A 707 28.31 -0.47 -24.55
CA LEU A 707 27.01 -1.10 -24.82
C LEU A 707 26.82 -2.42 -24.05
N ARG A 708 25.84 -2.45 -23.13
CA ARG A 708 25.38 -3.67 -22.47
C ARG A 708 24.18 -4.27 -23.20
N VAL A 709 24.35 -5.38 -23.90
CA VAL A 709 23.23 -6.12 -24.51
C VAL A 709 22.71 -7.21 -23.58
N ILE A 710 21.39 -7.25 -23.35
CA ILE A 710 20.71 -8.33 -22.63
C ILE A 710 19.64 -8.92 -23.56
N LYS A 711 19.77 -10.22 -23.85
CA LYS A 711 18.77 -10.98 -24.59
C LYS A 711 17.72 -11.52 -23.63
N LEU A 712 16.44 -11.42 -24.01
CA LEU A 712 15.31 -11.73 -23.16
C LEU A 712 14.39 -12.77 -23.78
N LYS A 713 13.86 -13.69 -22.98
CA LYS A 713 12.61 -14.37 -23.35
C LYS A 713 11.49 -13.33 -23.35
N PRO A 714 10.56 -13.33 -24.32
CA PRO A 714 9.59 -12.26 -24.49
C PRO A 714 8.42 -12.37 -23.49
N ARG A 715 8.75 -12.25 -22.19
CA ARG A 715 7.84 -12.37 -21.03
C ARG A 715 8.03 -11.15 -20.12
N TYR A 716 6.97 -10.63 -19.52
CA TYR A 716 7.06 -9.49 -18.60
C TYR A 716 8.04 -9.73 -17.43
N LYS A 717 8.04 -10.94 -16.86
CA LYS A 717 9.02 -11.37 -15.85
C LYS A 717 10.48 -11.19 -16.30
N SER A 718 10.80 -11.50 -17.55
CA SER A 718 12.15 -11.33 -18.10
C SER A 718 12.50 -9.86 -18.35
N TRP A 719 11.55 -9.04 -18.83
CA TRP A 719 11.72 -7.59 -18.96
C TRP A 719 11.95 -6.92 -17.60
N ALA A 720 11.08 -7.16 -16.61
CA ALA A 720 11.17 -6.58 -15.27
C ALA A 720 12.47 -6.97 -14.55
N LEU A 721 12.89 -8.26 -14.64
CA LEU A 721 14.18 -8.70 -14.13
C LEU A 721 15.35 -8.00 -14.82
N ALA A 722 15.34 -7.88 -16.15
CA ALA A 722 16.42 -7.24 -16.89
C ALA A 722 16.58 -5.76 -16.52
N LEU A 723 15.47 -5.01 -16.47
CA LEU A 723 15.43 -3.62 -16.02
C LEU A 723 15.98 -3.48 -14.59
N ARG A 724 15.62 -4.40 -13.68
CA ARG A 724 16.18 -4.45 -12.32
C ARG A 724 17.69 -4.74 -12.31
N THR A 725 18.20 -5.58 -13.22
CA THR A 725 19.66 -5.80 -13.37
C THR A 725 20.40 -4.67 -14.09
N LEU A 726 19.71 -3.70 -14.69
CA LEU A 726 20.28 -2.43 -15.15
C LEU A 726 20.32 -1.41 -14.01
N HIS A 727 19.34 -1.45 -13.10
CA HIS A 727 19.25 -0.57 -11.94
C HIS A 727 20.31 -0.90 -10.88
N THR A 728 20.48 -2.18 -10.53
CA THR A 728 21.62 -2.62 -9.71
C THR A 728 22.88 -2.72 -10.58
N PRO A 729 23.90 -1.85 -10.44
CA PRO A 729 25.08 -1.91 -11.29
C PRO A 729 25.96 -3.12 -10.91
N PRO A 730 26.16 -4.12 -11.78
CA PRO A 730 27.24 -5.08 -11.58
C PRO A 730 28.58 -4.34 -11.68
N TYR A 731 29.58 -4.79 -10.92
CA TYR A 731 30.91 -4.19 -10.90
C TYR A 731 31.63 -4.44 -12.25
N ILE A 732 31.41 -3.55 -13.23
CA ILE A 732 32.12 -3.59 -14.53
C ILE A 732 33.61 -3.43 -14.25
N PRO A 733 34.48 -4.40 -14.59
CA PRO A 733 35.90 -4.28 -14.34
C PRO A 733 36.49 -3.19 -15.26
N SER A 734 36.78 -2.00 -14.72
CA SER A 734 37.50 -0.95 -15.44
C SER A 734 38.87 -1.48 -15.87
N GLY A 735 39.00 -1.88 -17.13
CA GLY A 735 40.20 -2.46 -17.74
C GLY A 735 41.35 -1.47 -17.95
N HIS A 736 41.46 -0.44 -17.12
CA HIS A 736 42.45 0.63 -17.23
C HIS A 736 43.21 0.78 -15.91
N ARG A 737 44.51 0.52 -15.95
CA ARG A 737 45.46 0.88 -14.87
C ARG A 737 45.79 2.39 -14.92
N GLY A 738 44.76 3.23 -15.04
CA GLY A 738 44.85 4.69 -14.95
C GLY A 738 44.66 5.15 -13.50
N ARG A 739 45.51 6.03 -12.99
CA ARG A 739 45.53 6.41 -11.57
C ARG A 739 44.50 7.51 -11.21
N GLY A 740 43.26 7.37 -11.70
CA GLY A 740 42.12 8.22 -11.36
C GLY A 740 40.98 7.39 -10.77
N LYS A 741 40.29 7.90 -9.74
CA LYS A 741 39.09 7.26 -9.20
C LYS A 741 37.89 7.56 -10.11
N GLU A 742 37.77 6.83 -11.20
CA GLU A 742 36.57 6.88 -12.04
C GLU A 742 35.34 6.50 -11.20
N ARG A 743 34.37 7.42 -11.13
CA ARG A 743 33.11 7.21 -10.43
C ARG A 743 32.25 6.25 -11.24
N GLY A 744 31.48 5.41 -10.55
CA GLY A 744 30.80 4.23 -11.13
C GLY A 744 30.10 4.50 -12.47
N HIS A 745 30.30 3.57 -13.41
CA HIS A 745 29.84 3.63 -14.79
C HIS A 745 28.34 3.97 -14.89
N ARG A 746 28.06 5.09 -15.54
CA ARG A 746 26.73 5.70 -15.61
C ARG A 746 25.99 5.21 -16.85
N LEU A 747 24.79 4.64 -16.66
CA LEU A 747 23.87 4.33 -17.73
C LEU A 747 23.10 5.59 -18.16
N ASP A 748 23.21 5.98 -19.43
CA ASP A 748 22.61 7.21 -19.97
C ASP A 748 21.44 6.95 -20.93
N LEU A 749 21.47 5.82 -21.66
CA LEU A 749 20.42 5.40 -22.60
C LEU A 749 20.01 3.94 -22.34
N VAL A 750 18.71 3.64 -22.40
CA VAL A 750 18.17 2.27 -22.37
C VAL A 750 17.23 2.09 -23.55
N VAL A 751 17.50 1.08 -24.37
CA VAL A 751 16.72 0.73 -25.55
C VAL A 751 16.02 -0.60 -25.30
N CYS A 752 14.70 -0.61 -25.43
CA CYS A 752 13.83 -1.78 -25.30
C CYS A 752 13.20 -2.09 -26.66
N ASP A 753 13.87 -2.89 -27.49
CA ASP A 753 13.35 -3.23 -28.82
C ASP A 753 12.38 -4.42 -28.73
N GLY A 754 11.13 -4.26 -29.19
CA GLY A 754 10.13 -5.33 -29.25
C GLY A 754 9.39 -5.60 -27.93
N LEU A 755 8.98 -4.55 -27.22
CA LEU A 755 8.15 -4.73 -26.03
C LEU A 755 6.73 -5.15 -26.44
N GLY A 756 6.41 -6.42 -26.18
CA GLY A 756 5.12 -7.05 -26.48
C GLY A 756 5.14 -8.01 -27.68
N ASP A 757 6.22 -8.09 -28.46
CA ASP A 757 6.26 -8.89 -29.70
C ASP A 757 6.05 -10.41 -29.51
N GLY A 758 6.19 -10.94 -28.29
CA GLY A 758 5.86 -12.33 -27.95
C GLY A 758 4.56 -12.52 -27.16
N LEU A 759 3.74 -11.48 -26.96
CA LEU A 759 2.70 -11.46 -25.93
C LEU A 759 1.51 -12.38 -26.20
N TRP A 760 1.20 -12.72 -27.46
CA TRP A 760 -0.07 -13.35 -27.85
C TRP A 760 -0.50 -14.58 -27.02
N PRO A 761 0.35 -15.57 -26.67
CA PRO A 761 -0.07 -16.72 -25.85
C PRO A 761 -0.32 -16.36 -24.38
N GLU A 762 0.49 -15.46 -23.82
CA GLU A 762 0.40 -15.07 -22.40
C GLU A 762 -0.70 -14.03 -22.18
N ARG A 763 -0.98 -13.20 -23.19
CA ARG A 763 -2.12 -12.26 -23.24
C ARG A 763 -3.46 -12.97 -23.01
N TRP A 764 -3.69 -14.13 -23.64
CA TRP A 764 -4.95 -14.88 -23.44
C TRP A 764 -5.10 -15.29 -21.96
N ALA A 765 -4.05 -15.87 -21.38
CA ALA A 765 -4.03 -16.26 -19.97
C ALA A 765 -4.07 -15.07 -19.00
N GLU A 766 -3.66 -13.88 -19.42
CA GLU A 766 -3.81 -12.63 -18.64
C GLU A 766 -5.18 -11.96 -18.80
N GLU A 767 -5.81 -12.02 -19.98
CA GLU A 767 -7.17 -11.52 -20.19
C GLU A 767 -8.20 -12.41 -19.46
N GLU A 768 -8.03 -13.74 -19.46
CA GLU A 768 -8.83 -14.67 -18.63
C GLU A 768 -8.68 -14.44 -17.12
N ARG A 769 -7.48 -14.10 -16.64
CA ARG A 769 -7.22 -13.78 -15.22
C ARG A 769 -7.69 -12.36 -14.85
N GLY A 770 -7.44 -11.39 -15.72
CA GLY A 770 -7.78 -9.97 -15.53
C GLY A 770 -9.28 -9.74 -15.47
N GLY A 771 -10.07 -10.45 -16.27
CA GLY A 771 -11.54 -10.43 -16.20
C GLY A 771 -12.10 -10.81 -14.82
N ARG A 772 -11.38 -11.64 -14.04
CA ARG A 772 -11.78 -12.08 -12.70
C ARG A 772 -11.29 -11.17 -11.56
N ARG A 773 -10.36 -10.24 -11.82
CA ARG A 773 -9.75 -9.36 -10.80
C ARG A 773 -10.44 -7.99 -10.64
N LYS A 774 -11.69 -7.83 -11.11
CA LYS A 774 -12.53 -6.64 -10.85
C LYS A 774 -13.14 -6.60 -9.42
N GLY A 775 -12.50 -7.24 -8.44
CA GLY A 775 -12.83 -7.09 -7.02
C GLY A 775 -12.23 -5.80 -6.45
N THR A 776 -12.93 -5.16 -5.53
CA THR A 776 -12.59 -3.81 -5.04
C THR A 776 -11.61 -3.80 -3.86
N GLY A 777 -10.42 -3.25 -4.08
CA GLY A 777 -9.80 -2.35 -3.09
C GLY A 777 -8.75 -2.91 -2.11
N LYS A 778 -7.73 -2.07 -1.89
CA LYS A 778 -6.81 -1.96 -0.74
C LYS A 778 -5.90 -3.13 -0.33
N ASP A 779 -6.26 -4.40 -0.50
CA ASP A 779 -5.39 -5.51 -0.06
C ASP A 779 -4.22 -5.76 -1.03
N ALA A 780 -3.22 -4.87 -0.95
CA ALA A 780 -1.97 -4.90 -1.70
C ALA A 780 -0.98 -5.94 -1.13
N GLY A 781 -1.42 -7.19 -1.07
CA GLY A 781 -0.57 -8.33 -0.73
C GLY A 781 0.60 -8.50 -1.71
N ILE A 782 1.64 -9.21 -1.27
CA ILE A 782 2.85 -9.48 -2.06
C ILE A 782 2.44 -10.20 -3.36
N ARG A 783 2.77 -9.61 -4.52
CA ARG A 783 2.50 -10.21 -5.84
C ARG A 783 3.35 -11.46 -6.03
N ALA A 784 2.75 -12.55 -6.52
CA ALA A 784 3.48 -13.76 -6.81
C ALA A 784 4.48 -13.56 -7.97
N ALA A 785 5.46 -14.46 -8.10
CA ALA A 785 6.44 -14.40 -9.19
C ALA A 785 5.84 -14.69 -10.59
N GLU A 786 4.51 -14.91 -10.69
CA GLU A 786 3.73 -15.06 -11.94
C GLU A 786 2.62 -13.98 -12.08
N ASP A 787 2.54 -13.05 -11.11
CA ASP A 787 1.77 -11.79 -11.19
C ASP A 787 2.61 -10.63 -11.76
N VAL A 788 3.87 -10.89 -12.13
CA VAL A 788 4.81 -9.89 -12.68
C VAL A 788 4.38 -9.51 -14.10
N GLY A 789 3.57 -8.45 -14.20
CA GLY A 789 2.92 -8.00 -15.42
C GLY A 789 3.50 -6.71 -15.99
N MET A 790 2.74 -6.04 -16.86
CA MET A 790 3.13 -4.76 -17.44
C MET A 790 3.45 -3.69 -16.39
N ARG A 791 2.75 -3.67 -15.25
CA ARG A 791 3.02 -2.71 -14.16
C ARG A 791 4.48 -2.81 -13.69
N ASP A 792 4.94 -4.00 -13.36
CA ASP A 792 6.27 -4.22 -12.80
C ASP A 792 7.40 -3.98 -13.83
N VAL A 793 7.09 -4.11 -15.13
CA VAL A 793 7.96 -3.67 -16.24
C VAL A 793 8.06 -2.15 -16.31
N MET A 794 6.91 -1.46 -16.27
CA MET A 794 6.88 0.01 -16.27
C MET A 794 7.52 0.60 -15.01
N ASP A 795 7.37 -0.05 -13.85
CA ASP A 795 8.03 0.32 -12.60
C ASP A 795 9.56 0.17 -12.71
N GLY A 796 10.04 -0.87 -13.39
CA GLY A 796 11.47 -1.05 -13.70
C GLY A 796 12.02 0.06 -14.61
N ILE A 797 11.30 0.38 -15.69
CA ILE A 797 11.61 1.53 -16.58
C ILE A 797 11.61 2.84 -15.78
N GLY A 798 10.62 3.01 -14.91
CA GLY A 798 10.42 4.17 -14.06
C GLY A 798 11.57 4.46 -13.11
N ARG A 799 12.14 3.42 -12.48
CA ARG A 799 13.35 3.56 -11.64
C ARG A 799 14.57 3.96 -12.45
N LEU A 800 14.77 3.41 -13.65
CA LEU A 800 15.89 3.82 -14.52
C LEU A 800 15.78 5.29 -14.94
N ARG A 801 14.55 5.78 -15.18
CA ARG A 801 14.27 7.20 -15.44
C ARG A 801 14.55 8.06 -14.19
N LYS A 802 13.90 7.76 -13.05
CA LYS A 802 13.92 8.59 -11.83
C LYS A 802 15.24 8.53 -11.05
N GLU A 803 15.94 7.40 -11.02
CA GLU A 803 17.10 7.19 -10.13
C GLU A 803 18.45 7.28 -10.86
N LEU A 804 18.51 6.95 -12.16
CA LEU A 804 19.74 7.07 -12.96
C LEU A 804 19.75 8.31 -13.88
N GLY A 805 18.57 8.86 -14.18
CA GLY A 805 18.42 9.93 -15.19
C GLY A 805 18.72 9.45 -16.60
N ALA A 806 18.44 8.18 -16.88
CA ALA A 806 18.59 7.59 -18.20
C ALA A 806 17.42 7.99 -19.11
N VAL A 807 17.69 8.16 -20.40
CA VAL A 807 16.66 8.18 -21.44
C VAL A 807 16.23 6.74 -21.70
N VAL A 808 14.93 6.45 -21.69
CA VAL A 808 14.41 5.13 -22.06
C VAL A 808 13.64 5.23 -23.38
N VAL A 809 13.99 4.39 -24.35
CA VAL A 809 13.32 4.31 -25.65
C VAL A 809 12.77 2.89 -25.82
N ILE A 810 11.45 2.77 -26.00
CA ILE A 810 10.75 1.50 -26.21
C ILE A 810 10.26 1.42 -27.65
N SER A 811 10.46 0.31 -28.35
CA SER A 811 9.68 0.01 -29.57
C SER A 811 8.53 -0.95 -29.27
N VAL A 812 7.36 -0.65 -29.84
CA VAL A 812 6.11 -1.39 -29.63
C VAL A 812 5.47 -1.67 -30.99
N GLN A 813 4.85 -2.84 -31.15
CA GLN A 813 4.00 -3.10 -32.31
C GLN A 813 2.70 -2.31 -32.20
N GLY A 814 2.38 -1.51 -33.21
CA GLY A 814 1.08 -0.86 -33.34
C GLY A 814 0.07 -1.76 -34.04
N TYR A 815 -1.20 -1.71 -33.66
CA TYR A 815 -2.29 -2.25 -34.48
C TYR A 815 -3.01 -1.13 -35.24
N TRP A 816 -3.33 -1.38 -36.51
CA TRP A 816 -4.32 -0.57 -37.23
C TRP A 816 -5.68 -0.80 -36.57
N HIS A 817 -6.31 0.27 -36.10
CA HIS A 817 -7.76 0.27 -35.98
C HIS A 817 -8.34 0.41 -37.38
N GLU A 818 -8.99 -0.64 -37.86
CA GLU A 818 -9.85 -0.57 -39.03
C GLU A 818 -10.96 0.46 -38.75
N LYS A 819 -11.18 1.39 -39.69
CA LYS A 819 -12.26 2.37 -39.54
C LYS A 819 -13.59 1.62 -39.53
N LYS A 820 -14.32 1.68 -38.43
CA LYS A 820 -15.76 1.39 -38.47
C LYS A 820 -16.44 2.50 -39.25
N ASP A 821 -16.99 2.18 -40.42
CA ASP A 821 -17.39 3.14 -41.46
C ASP A 821 -18.42 4.21 -41.05
N ASN A 822 -19.04 4.10 -39.87
CA ASN A 822 -20.07 5.02 -39.38
C ASN A 822 -19.58 6.07 -38.36
N SER A 823 -18.30 6.08 -37.95
CA SER A 823 -17.76 7.14 -37.09
C SER A 823 -17.05 8.21 -37.92
N ASN A 824 -17.63 9.42 -37.98
CA ASN A 824 -16.97 10.62 -38.52
C ASN A 824 -15.73 11.06 -37.73
N GLU A 825 -15.46 10.43 -36.57
CA GLU A 825 -14.18 10.60 -35.88
C GLU A 825 -13.03 10.07 -36.74
N THR A 826 -12.21 11.00 -37.24
CA THR A 826 -10.85 10.67 -37.62
C THR A 826 -10.06 10.31 -36.36
N THR A 827 -10.02 9.02 -36.05
CA THR A 827 -9.06 8.38 -35.13
C THR A 827 -7.93 7.73 -35.95
N PRO A 828 -7.01 8.50 -36.56
CA PRO A 828 -6.02 7.93 -37.45
C PRO A 828 -4.86 7.32 -36.65
N PHE A 829 -4.35 6.20 -37.17
CA PHE A 829 -3.12 5.52 -36.76
C PHE A 829 -3.15 4.73 -35.45
N PHE A 830 -2.00 4.10 -35.22
CA PHE A 830 -1.79 2.98 -34.33
C PHE A 830 -2.04 3.30 -32.86
N SER A 831 -2.83 2.45 -32.19
CA SER A 831 -2.72 2.28 -30.75
C SER A 831 -1.57 1.32 -30.43
N PRO A 832 -0.81 1.52 -29.34
CA PRO A 832 -0.04 0.43 -28.75
C PRO A 832 -0.98 -0.72 -28.38
N HIS A 833 -0.50 -1.95 -28.54
CA HIS A 833 -1.27 -3.17 -28.26
C HIS A 833 -1.21 -3.62 -26.79
N LEU A 834 -0.45 -2.89 -25.96
CA LEU A 834 -0.08 -3.25 -24.61
C LEU A 834 -1.21 -2.93 -23.60
N PRO A 835 -1.47 -3.81 -22.62
CA PRO A 835 -2.52 -3.61 -21.64
C PRO A 835 -2.15 -2.51 -20.61
N PRO A 836 -3.16 -1.92 -19.93
CA PRO A 836 -2.91 -1.07 -18.76
C PRO A 836 -2.02 -1.77 -17.71
N PRO A 837 -1.10 -1.07 -17.03
CA PRO A 837 -0.98 0.39 -16.97
C PRO A 837 0.01 0.99 -18.00
N PHE A 838 0.23 0.36 -19.16
CA PHE A 838 1.05 0.98 -20.21
C PHE A 838 0.46 2.36 -20.62
N PRO A 839 1.28 3.42 -20.75
CA PRO A 839 0.78 4.76 -21.04
C PRO A 839 0.28 4.86 -22.49
N ALA A 840 -1.01 5.11 -22.67
CA ALA A 840 -1.64 5.32 -23.98
C ALA A 840 -2.37 6.68 -24.03
N PRO A 841 -1.64 7.83 -24.02
CA PRO A 841 -2.25 9.17 -23.88
C PRO A 841 -3.12 9.59 -25.08
N TYR A 842 -2.96 8.94 -26.24
CA TYR A 842 -3.74 9.21 -27.45
C TYR A 842 -4.90 8.23 -27.67
N ALA A 843 -5.04 7.19 -26.84
CA ALA A 843 -6.20 6.32 -26.86
C ALA A 843 -7.44 7.05 -26.30
N GLN A 844 -8.64 6.67 -26.76
CA GLN A 844 -9.91 7.14 -26.19
C GLN A 844 -10.15 6.50 -24.81
N GLN A 845 -9.43 6.96 -23.78
CA GLN A 845 -9.73 6.55 -22.41
C GLN A 845 -11.06 7.16 -21.94
N PRO A 846 -11.91 6.39 -21.24
CA PRO A 846 -13.04 6.98 -20.52
C PRO A 846 -12.52 7.93 -19.44
N SER A 847 -13.18 9.07 -19.29
CA SER A 847 -12.73 10.24 -18.52
C SER A 847 -12.59 10.04 -17.00
N SER A 848 -12.88 8.84 -16.48
CA SER A 848 -12.75 8.45 -15.07
C SER A 848 -11.39 7.85 -14.70
N LEU A 849 -10.56 7.43 -15.65
CA LEU A 849 -9.30 6.71 -15.35
C LEU A 849 -8.07 7.61 -15.22
N THR A 850 -8.02 8.74 -15.93
CA THR A 850 -6.82 9.60 -15.99
C THR A 850 -6.48 10.26 -14.66
N THR A 851 -7.48 10.78 -13.93
CA THR A 851 -7.32 11.39 -12.59
C THR A 851 -7.01 10.37 -11.49
N ALA A 852 -7.33 9.09 -11.69
CA ALA A 852 -6.92 8.01 -10.80
C ALA A 852 -5.47 7.59 -11.09
N ALA A 853 -5.12 7.39 -12.37
CA ALA A 853 -3.77 7.02 -12.79
C ALA A 853 -2.74 8.08 -12.41
N SER A 854 -3.05 9.37 -12.61
CA SER A 854 -2.18 10.51 -12.27
C SER A 854 -1.83 10.64 -10.78
N ARG A 855 -2.47 9.88 -9.89
CA ARG A 855 -2.22 9.88 -8.44
C ARG A 855 -1.32 8.73 -7.96
N ASP A 856 -0.99 7.80 -8.85
CA ASP A 856 -0.04 6.72 -8.54
C ASP A 856 1.40 7.28 -8.63
N PRO A 857 2.26 7.16 -7.59
CA PRO A 857 3.67 7.53 -7.71
C PRO A 857 4.43 6.65 -8.72
N ALA A 858 3.84 5.52 -9.12
CA ALA A 858 4.23 4.69 -10.25
C ALA A 858 3.42 5.01 -11.54
N PHE A 859 2.91 6.24 -11.69
CA PHE A 859 2.49 6.74 -12.99
C PHE A 859 3.72 7.17 -13.79
N TRP A 860 3.82 6.65 -15.02
CA TRP A 860 4.99 6.79 -15.87
C TRP A 860 4.62 7.57 -17.14
N PRO A 861 4.52 8.92 -17.08
CA PRO A 861 4.12 9.72 -18.23
C PRO A 861 5.08 9.50 -19.39
N LEU A 862 4.50 9.27 -20.57
CA LEU A 862 5.19 9.23 -21.85
C LEU A 862 5.69 10.64 -22.19
N THR A 863 6.94 10.77 -22.62
CA THR A 863 7.53 12.09 -22.95
C THR A 863 7.38 12.43 -24.42
N ALA A 864 7.55 11.45 -25.31
CA ALA A 864 7.29 11.59 -26.73
C ALA A 864 6.93 10.24 -27.36
N GLU A 865 6.06 10.26 -28.36
CA GLU A 865 5.73 9.12 -29.21
C GLU A 865 6.19 9.39 -30.64
N LEU A 866 6.81 8.39 -31.25
CA LEU A 866 7.24 8.35 -32.65
C LEU A 866 6.44 7.27 -33.38
N THR A 867 5.31 7.63 -33.97
CA THR A 867 4.51 6.72 -34.80
C THR A 867 5.16 6.59 -36.18
N LEU A 868 5.74 5.43 -36.50
CA LEU A 868 6.34 5.16 -37.81
C LEU A 868 5.29 4.51 -38.71
N THR A 869 4.84 5.22 -39.74
CA THR A 869 3.80 4.71 -40.66
C THR A 869 4.36 3.77 -41.73
N GLY A 870 5.67 3.85 -42.02
CA GLY A 870 6.38 2.95 -42.92
C GLY A 870 7.16 3.70 -44.00
N ARG A 871 7.47 3.02 -45.11
CA ARG A 871 8.07 3.68 -46.28
C ARG A 871 7.06 4.63 -46.91
N HIS A 872 7.50 5.86 -47.21
CA HIS A 872 6.69 6.91 -47.86
C HIS A 872 6.07 6.43 -49.18
N ARG A 873 6.84 5.65 -49.95
CA ARG A 873 6.32 4.81 -51.04
C ARG A 873 6.22 3.37 -50.54
N ALA A 874 5.01 2.95 -50.20
CA ALA A 874 4.72 1.55 -49.90
C ALA A 874 5.03 0.67 -51.13
N MET A 875 5.66 -0.49 -50.92
CA MET A 875 5.78 -1.51 -51.96
C MET A 875 4.43 -2.21 -52.16
N GLN A 876 3.47 -1.51 -52.78
CA GLN A 876 2.26 -2.13 -53.33
C GLN A 876 2.58 -2.88 -54.61
N LEU A 877 3.42 -3.91 -54.47
CA LEU A 877 3.51 -4.98 -55.46
C LEU A 877 2.19 -5.74 -55.41
N SER A 878 1.58 -5.99 -56.57
CA SER A 878 0.38 -6.83 -56.67
C SER A 878 0.67 -8.20 -56.03
N ALA A 879 -0.34 -8.80 -55.39
CA ALA A 879 -0.24 -10.15 -54.83
C ALA A 879 0.11 -11.24 -55.88
N SER A 880 0.06 -10.90 -57.18
CA SER A 880 0.52 -11.72 -58.30
C SER A 880 2.03 -11.62 -58.60
N VAL A 881 2.78 -10.72 -57.96
CA VAL A 881 4.22 -10.53 -58.18
C VAL A 881 5.02 -11.50 -57.30
N GLY A 882 5.73 -12.44 -57.92
CA GLY A 882 6.60 -13.36 -57.21
C GLY A 882 7.83 -12.67 -56.60
N LEU A 883 8.38 -13.23 -55.52
CA LEU A 883 9.53 -12.66 -54.80
C LEU A 883 10.75 -12.38 -55.71
N VAL A 884 10.96 -13.20 -56.74
CA VAL A 884 12.05 -13.00 -57.72
C VAL A 884 11.82 -11.75 -58.57
N ASP A 885 10.58 -11.50 -58.98
CA ASP A 885 10.26 -10.34 -59.82
C ASP A 885 10.10 -9.07 -58.98
N ALA A 886 9.72 -9.20 -57.69
CA ALA A 886 9.84 -8.14 -56.69
C ALA A 886 11.29 -7.67 -56.51
N LEU A 887 12.25 -8.62 -56.43
CA LEU A 887 13.68 -8.31 -56.32
C LEU A 887 14.24 -7.73 -57.62
N ARG A 888 13.81 -8.20 -58.79
CA ARG A 888 14.17 -7.60 -60.09
C ARG A 888 13.61 -6.19 -60.27
N GLN A 889 12.39 -5.93 -59.82
CA GLN A 889 11.84 -4.57 -59.82
C GLN A 889 12.59 -3.66 -58.85
N ALA A 890 13.07 -4.19 -57.71
CA ALA A 890 13.95 -3.45 -56.82
C ALA A 890 15.27 -3.03 -57.50
N GLU A 891 15.92 -3.97 -58.18
CA GLU A 891 17.16 -3.79 -58.93
C GLU A 891 16.96 -2.81 -60.12
N GLN A 892 15.85 -2.94 -60.87
CA GLN A 892 15.52 -2.08 -62.01
C GLN A 892 15.07 -0.66 -61.64
N HIS A 893 14.47 -0.48 -60.45
CA HIS A 893 14.05 0.83 -59.95
C HIS A 893 15.08 1.51 -59.04
N GLY A 894 16.30 0.96 -58.93
CA GLY A 894 17.37 1.57 -58.14
C GLY A 894 17.09 1.60 -56.63
N TRP A 895 16.41 0.60 -56.06
CA TRP A 895 16.12 0.56 -54.61
C TRP A 895 17.36 0.27 -53.72
N GLU A 896 18.57 0.38 -54.29
CA GLU A 896 19.81 0.61 -53.55
C GLU A 896 19.89 2.04 -52.99
N ASP A 897 19.12 2.99 -53.55
CA ASP A 897 18.96 4.37 -53.06
C ASP A 897 18.29 4.45 -51.68
N VAL A 898 18.51 5.59 -51.02
CA VAL A 898 17.98 5.95 -49.70
C VAL A 898 16.46 5.85 -49.64
N GLN A 899 15.95 4.92 -48.84
CA GLN A 899 14.52 4.70 -48.68
C GLN A 899 13.94 5.73 -47.71
N ILE A 900 13.00 6.55 -48.18
CA ILE A 900 12.32 7.54 -47.34
C ILE A 900 11.21 6.85 -46.53
N PHE A 901 11.23 7.07 -45.22
CA PHE A 901 10.22 6.62 -44.26
C PHE A 901 9.44 7.82 -43.70
N ASP A 902 8.14 7.63 -43.54
CA ASP A 902 7.23 8.56 -42.87
C ASP A 902 7.14 8.24 -41.38
N ALA A 903 7.23 9.28 -40.56
CA ALA A 903 7.10 9.23 -39.12
C ALA A 903 6.20 10.37 -38.61
N ARG A 904 5.74 10.25 -37.37
CA ARG A 904 4.88 11.21 -36.68
C ARG A 904 5.36 11.41 -35.25
N LEU A 905 5.70 12.64 -34.88
CA LEU A 905 6.00 13.03 -33.51
C LEU A 905 4.72 13.46 -32.79
N ARG A 906 4.50 12.93 -31.58
CA ARG A 906 3.48 13.42 -30.63
C ARG A 906 4.11 13.61 -29.25
N VAL A 907 3.93 14.75 -28.60
CA VAL A 907 4.51 15.09 -27.29
C VAL A 907 3.38 15.38 -26.30
N PRO A 908 3.09 14.49 -25.32
CA PRO A 908 2.06 14.74 -24.32
C PRO A 908 2.35 16.03 -23.56
N ASP A 909 1.31 16.85 -23.38
CA ASP A 909 1.36 18.19 -22.76
C ASP A 909 2.35 19.18 -23.42
N GLY A 910 2.81 18.86 -24.63
CA GLY A 910 3.70 19.68 -25.44
C GLY A 910 3.02 20.88 -26.09
N ARG A 911 3.82 21.81 -26.60
CA ARG A 911 3.37 22.99 -27.35
C ARG A 911 3.28 22.71 -28.86
N GLY A 912 2.65 23.63 -29.59
CA GLY A 912 2.58 23.59 -31.05
C GLY A 912 1.83 22.37 -31.60
N ARG A 913 2.10 22.01 -32.86
CA ARG A 913 1.42 20.89 -33.54
C ARG A 913 1.76 19.53 -32.93
N ALA A 914 3.00 19.33 -32.48
CA ALA A 914 3.42 18.08 -31.86
C ALA A 914 2.72 17.82 -30.51
N GLY A 915 2.24 18.85 -29.82
CA GLY A 915 1.37 18.74 -28.64
C GLY A 915 -0.07 18.28 -28.92
N THR A 916 -0.49 18.20 -30.19
CA THR A 916 -1.85 17.78 -30.57
C THR A 916 -1.95 16.27 -30.74
N ARG A 917 -3.19 15.73 -30.71
CA ARG A 917 -3.47 14.32 -31.06
C ARG A 917 -3.05 13.96 -32.49
N GLU A 918 -3.04 14.94 -33.39
CA GLU A 918 -2.57 14.76 -34.78
C GLU A 918 -1.04 14.63 -34.84
N GLY A 919 -0.30 15.39 -34.03
CA GLY A 919 1.15 15.43 -34.06
C GLY A 919 1.74 16.17 -35.26
N VAL A 920 3.04 16.01 -35.48
CA VAL A 920 3.75 16.51 -36.68
C VAL A 920 4.29 15.34 -37.47
N ILE A 921 4.04 15.34 -38.78
CA ILE A 921 4.64 14.40 -39.73
C ILE A 921 6.04 14.87 -40.07
N TRP A 922 7.01 13.97 -40.01
CA TRP A 922 8.41 14.19 -40.43
C TRP A 922 8.93 12.95 -41.17
N THR A 923 9.97 13.13 -41.97
CA THR A 923 10.55 12.08 -42.82
C THR A 923 11.99 11.78 -42.43
N PHE A 924 12.46 10.56 -42.72
CA PHE A 924 13.87 10.20 -42.58
C PHE A 924 14.31 9.22 -43.67
N GLY A 925 15.58 9.31 -44.06
CA GLY A 925 16.20 8.41 -45.04
C GLY A 925 16.79 7.17 -44.39
N MET A 926 16.76 6.04 -45.09
CA MET A 926 17.45 4.81 -44.69
C MET A 926 18.13 4.18 -45.90
N GLY A 927 19.45 4.28 -45.95
CA GLY A 927 20.30 3.63 -46.95
C GLY A 927 20.76 2.23 -46.51
N PRO A 928 21.71 1.62 -47.25
CA PRO A 928 22.18 0.25 -46.98
C PRO A 928 22.91 0.10 -45.63
N GLU A 929 23.50 1.19 -45.13
CA GLU A 929 24.36 1.19 -43.94
C GLU A 929 23.66 1.68 -42.66
N GLY A 930 22.49 2.33 -42.76
CA GLY A 930 21.74 2.82 -41.61
C GLY A 930 20.72 3.91 -41.95
N ILE A 931 20.32 4.69 -40.94
CA ILE A 931 19.59 5.94 -41.16
C ILE A 931 20.57 6.99 -41.65
N GLU A 932 20.17 7.71 -42.70
CA GLU A 932 20.92 8.83 -43.25
C GLU A 932 20.20 10.14 -42.89
N THR A 933 20.97 11.14 -42.48
CA THR A 933 20.47 12.48 -42.18
C THR A 933 20.07 13.18 -43.48
N TYR A 934 18.87 12.87 -43.94
CA TYR A 934 18.28 13.45 -45.14
C TYR A 934 18.11 14.96 -44.94
N VAL A 935 19.03 15.74 -45.52
CA VAL A 935 18.83 17.18 -45.72
C VAL A 935 17.84 17.30 -46.87
N ASP A 936 16.64 17.81 -46.60
CA ASP A 936 15.63 18.04 -47.63
C ASP A 936 16.23 18.90 -48.75
N GLY A 937 16.23 18.36 -49.98
CA GLY A 937 16.60 19.12 -51.17
C GLY A 937 15.61 20.27 -51.38
N SER A 938 16.14 21.48 -51.54
CA SER A 938 15.40 22.74 -51.72
C SER A 938 14.54 22.78 -52.98
#